data_AF-A0A7C6LHC2-F1
#
_entry.id   AF-A0A7C6LHC2-F1
#
_cell.length_a   1.000
_cell.length_b   1.000
_cell.length_c   1.000
_cell.angle_alpha   90.00
_cell.angle_beta   90.00
_cell.angle_gamma   90.00
#
_symmetry.space_group_name_H-M   'P 1'
#
loop_
_entity.id
_entity.type
_entity.pdbx_description
1 polymer ?
#
loop_
_entity_poly.entity_id
_entity_poly.type
_entity_poly.pdbx_seq_one_letter_code
_entity_poly.pdbx_strand_id
1 'polypeptide(L)'
;MIIISISISAILITITSSCLAAENGSSESITSSALISGRYIKVGTEDSRGPFSSRLPLVPVGSAYVFDNKQADLFVRTAPHGYEAGLYLYPWVDTQANGAPVFGNPIKVGFDFPFADAGSKGTIFQSADGRIHGIWLIGPQIVHAVYDIDHHIFRKIGAVTAGIARQASAIEVITNLDGSVDLVFDNCVDAEYYSGNHVAEDFCPYDGAGFWTGGITKCGLFAVSLPGLLHGFVRNPRVVTSTPQEILFEIGRITKVNFGSDKLGGVVAGSWFGNLLFFPKDEKTGRYMPKKLVAGVDGNALRNPGVGTSPVAYPQPDTGWSDLISRSERSLVYYRFTGKFTPAGAPIYEEPLPVYIENAYLYAGSLPVTNVVDWNGDGVLDIVAGNAEGRVLFFENKGDNVNPAFWPGVPLKAGGREIHIQAGYSGSIQGPKEARWGYTAPTVVDWTGDGLLDIVMGDITGYHTVYINRGTPTAPVLSPPQPVYLDGLDFRAAWRVQPAIARIDGRMALVTLDQENELHLYWAIDHYNLEDGGKLRMEDGSTILGTSRYSGGTGRLKLSFFDWDEDGILDLIIGTPRHGSIPNRTAGLPQSLGLKGSTVLFLRNVGTNKAPVYRFPQMMSWRGEPIYLGGHATGPAATYLGGSGPNLIVGEENGLFLFYRREDLPAPEK
;
A
#
# COMPACT_ATOMS: atom_id res chain seq x y z
N MET A 1 69.39 -51.87 -18.87
CA MET A 1 68.57 -53.10 -18.79
C MET A 1 67.26 -52.80 -19.51
N ILE A 2 67.29 -52.58 -20.85
CA ILE A 2 66.83 -53.47 -21.96
C ILE A 2 65.46 -54.11 -21.61
N ILE A 3 64.32 -53.84 -22.26
CA ILE A 3 63.84 -54.15 -23.65
C ILE A 3 62.53 -53.32 -23.87
N ILE A 4 62.38 -52.36 -24.83
CA ILE A 4 61.86 -52.41 -26.24
C ILE A 4 60.55 -53.25 -26.39
N SER A 5 59.35 -52.75 -26.75
CA SER A 5 58.91 -52.38 -28.12
C SER A 5 57.37 -52.16 -28.25
N ILE A 6 56.97 -51.32 -29.24
CA ILE A 6 55.76 -51.40 -30.13
C ILE A 6 54.36 -51.15 -29.51
N SER A 7 53.42 -50.36 -30.04
CA SER A 7 53.31 -49.50 -31.24
C SER A 7 52.10 -48.56 -31.06
N ILE A 8 52.16 -47.33 -31.59
CA ILE A 8 50.98 -46.50 -31.87
C ILE A 8 51.01 -46.18 -33.36
N SER A 9 50.00 -46.65 -34.10
CA SER A 9 49.69 -46.22 -35.46
C SER A 9 48.36 -45.48 -35.45
N ALA A 10 48.35 -44.32 -36.09
CA ALA A 10 47.18 -43.46 -36.27
C ALA A 10 46.18 -44.09 -37.26
N ILE A 11 44.88 -43.97 -36.96
CA ILE A 11 43.80 -44.01 -37.96
C ILE A 11 42.73 -42.96 -37.59
N LEU A 12 42.38 -42.18 -38.61
CA LEU A 12 41.30 -41.20 -38.71
C LEU A 12 39.94 -41.78 -38.23
N ILE A 13 39.21 -41.06 -37.39
CA ILE A 13 37.76 -41.25 -37.21
C ILE A 13 37.05 -39.90 -37.31
N THR A 14 36.18 -39.80 -38.30
CA THR A 14 35.13 -38.80 -38.48
C THR A 14 34.21 -38.79 -37.26
N ILE A 15 34.06 -37.64 -36.59
CA ILE A 15 33.03 -37.45 -35.55
C ILE A 15 31.95 -36.54 -36.14
N THR A 16 30.79 -37.14 -36.42
CA THR A 16 29.52 -36.45 -36.56
C THR A 16 29.10 -35.90 -35.21
N SER A 17 29.01 -34.57 -35.06
CA SER A 17 28.39 -33.93 -33.89
C SER A 17 26.88 -34.15 -33.92
N SER A 18 26.40 -35.09 -33.12
CA SER A 18 24.98 -35.19 -32.77
C SER A 18 24.65 -34.21 -31.65
N CYS A 19 23.67 -33.37 -31.94
CA CYS A 19 23.01 -32.42 -31.05
C CYS A 19 22.55 -33.09 -29.74
N LEU A 20 22.90 -32.51 -28.59
CA LEU A 20 22.29 -32.80 -27.30
C LEU A 20 21.59 -31.52 -26.86
N ALA A 21 20.28 -31.47 -27.08
CA ALA A 21 19.40 -30.50 -26.48
C ALA A 21 19.36 -30.75 -24.97
N ALA A 22 19.74 -29.73 -24.20
CA ALA A 22 19.48 -29.68 -22.77
C ALA A 22 18.02 -29.24 -22.58
N GLU A 23 17.09 -30.18 -22.53
CA GLU A 23 15.80 -29.97 -21.89
C GLU A 23 15.97 -30.20 -20.39
N ASN A 24 15.99 -29.09 -19.64
CA ASN A 24 15.63 -29.03 -18.22
C ASN A 24 15.30 -27.57 -17.91
N GLY A 25 14.22 -27.08 -18.52
CA GLY A 25 13.46 -25.95 -17.98
C GLY A 25 12.30 -26.56 -17.21
N SER A 26 12.24 -26.34 -15.89
CA SER A 26 10.99 -26.50 -15.15
C SER A 26 9.98 -25.55 -15.79
N SER A 27 9.06 -26.09 -16.58
CA SER A 27 7.90 -25.34 -17.04
C SER A 27 7.03 -25.06 -15.82
N GLU A 28 7.20 -23.91 -15.19
CA GLU A 28 6.22 -23.38 -14.25
C GLU A 28 4.88 -23.30 -15.00
N SER A 29 3.86 -24.00 -14.50
CA SER A 29 2.61 -24.13 -15.23
C SER A 29 1.77 -22.87 -15.00
N ILE A 30 1.43 -22.15 -16.07
CA ILE A 30 0.71 -20.87 -15.99
C ILE A 30 -0.79 -21.14 -15.88
N THR A 31 -1.45 -20.56 -14.88
CA THR A 31 -2.92 -20.52 -14.85
C THR A 31 -3.39 -19.23 -15.55
N SER A 32 -4.00 -19.35 -16.73
CA SER A 32 -4.55 -18.18 -17.43
C SER A 32 -5.72 -17.61 -16.63
N SER A 33 -5.59 -16.40 -16.08
CA SER A 33 -6.72 -15.70 -15.48
C SER A 33 -7.48 -14.98 -16.59
N ALA A 34 -8.66 -15.48 -16.96
CA ALA A 34 -9.50 -14.76 -17.91
C ALA A 34 -9.84 -13.39 -17.32
N LEU A 35 -9.50 -12.30 -18.02
CA LEU A 35 -9.91 -10.96 -17.63
C LEU A 35 -11.43 -10.86 -17.72
N ILE A 36 -12.10 -10.51 -16.61
CA ILE A 36 -13.55 -10.35 -16.56
C ILE A 36 -13.85 -8.87 -16.34
N SER A 37 -14.61 -8.28 -17.26
CA SER A 37 -15.05 -6.88 -17.17
C SER A 37 -15.81 -6.61 -15.86
N GLY A 38 -15.47 -5.52 -15.17
CA GLY A 38 -16.01 -5.15 -13.87
C GLY A 38 -15.49 -5.98 -12.69
N ARG A 39 -14.44 -6.79 -12.87
CA ARG A 39 -13.85 -7.62 -11.80
C ARG A 39 -12.40 -7.27 -11.54
N TYR A 40 -11.96 -7.54 -10.31
CA TYR A 40 -10.56 -7.39 -9.93
C TYR A 40 -9.69 -8.44 -10.60
N ILE A 41 -8.50 -8.03 -11.03
CA ILE A 41 -7.49 -8.90 -11.63
C ILE A 41 -6.88 -9.79 -10.54
N LYS A 42 -6.80 -11.10 -10.81
CA LYS A 42 -6.18 -12.08 -9.91
C LYS A 42 -4.68 -12.20 -10.19
N VAL A 43 -3.94 -12.70 -9.20
CA VAL A 43 -2.57 -13.16 -9.42
C VAL A 43 -2.59 -14.37 -10.36
N GLY A 44 -1.68 -14.38 -11.35
CA GLY A 44 -1.58 -15.43 -12.38
C GLY A 44 -0.54 -16.51 -12.11
N THR A 45 -0.05 -16.64 -10.87
CA THR A 45 0.86 -17.73 -10.47
C THR A 45 0.10 -19.06 -10.39
N GLU A 46 0.80 -20.17 -10.50
CA GLU A 46 0.21 -21.52 -10.43
C GLU A 46 -0.56 -21.76 -9.13
N ASP A 47 0.02 -21.35 -8.00
CA ASP A 47 -0.57 -21.46 -6.67
C ASP A 47 -1.63 -20.38 -6.38
N SER A 48 -1.82 -19.41 -7.29
CA SER A 48 -2.67 -18.22 -7.11
C SER A 48 -2.37 -17.46 -5.81
N ARG A 49 -1.13 -17.53 -5.31
CA ARG A 49 -0.71 -16.87 -4.08
C ARG A 49 -0.10 -15.51 -4.37
N GLY A 50 -0.38 -14.57 -3.50
CA GLY A 50 0.20 -13.24 -3.54
C GLY A 50 0.34 -12.65 -2.15
N PRO A 51 0.98 -11.49 -2.02
CA PRO A 51 1.01 -10.74 -0.78
C PRO A 51 -0.40 -10.60 -0.19
N PHE A 52 -0.52 -10.78 1.12
CA PHE A 52 -1.80 -10.73 1.82
C PHE A 52 -2.32 -9.30 1.76
N SER A 53 -3.23 -9.10 0.82
CA SER A 53 -3.96 -7.86 0.60
C SER A 53 -5.42 -8.18 0.31
N SER A 54 -6.31 -7.89 1.26
CA SER A 54 -7.76 -8.13 1.10
C SER A 54 -8.60 -6.85 1.14
N ARG A 55 -7.98 -5.68 0.84
CA ARG A 55 -8.51 -4.28 0.83
C ARG A 55 -8.18 -3.49 2.11
N LEU A 56 -7.80 -2.21 1.96
CA LEU A 56 -7.32 -1.37 3.06
C LEU A 56 -8.45 -0.69 3.85
N PRO A 57 -8.24 -0.45 5.16
CA PRO A 57 -7.09 -0.87 5.97
C PRO A 57 -7.20 -2.31 6.50
N LEU A 58 -6.08 -3.05 6.48
CA LEU A 58 -5.92 -4.39 7.07
C LEU A 58 -5.24 -4.28 8.42
N VAL A 59 -5.92 -4.64 9.51
CA VAL A 59 -5.36 -4.53 10.86
C VAL A 59 -5.39 -5.92 11.52
N PRO A 60 -4.25 -6.60 11.70
CA PRO A 60 -4.23 -7.83 12.47
C PRO A 60 -4.60 -7.52 13.92
N VAL A 61 -5.39 -8.40 14.54
CA VAL A 61 -5.95 -8.18 15.89
C VAL A 61 -5.56 -9.28 16.89
N GLY A 62 -5.02 -10.39 16.40
CA GLY A 62 -4.49 -11.50 17.20
C GLY A 62 -4.30 -12.75 16.34
N SER A 63 -3.68 -13.77 16.92
CA SER A 63 -3.56 -15.11 16.32
C SER A 63 -3.89 -16.17 17.35
N ALA A 64 -4.43 -17.31 16.91
CA ALA A 64 -4.72 -18.46 17.75
C ALA A 64 -4.73 -19.75 16.94
N TYR A 65 -4.51 -20.89 17.58
CA TYR A 65 -4.71 -22.20 16.96
C TYR A 65 -6.20 -22.55 17.00
N VAL A 66 -6.91 -22.37 15.87
CA VAL A 66 -8.35 -22.63 15.76
C VAL A 66 -8.61 -24.05 15.22
N PHE A 67 -7.86 -24.46 14.19
CA PHE A 67 -8.10 -25.72 13.48
C PHE A 67 -7.05 -26.82 13.73
N ASP A 68 -6.38 -26.80 14.89
CA ASP A 68 -5.29 -27.74 15.24
C ASP A 68 -4.17 -27.78 14.18
N ASN A 69 -3.91 -26.62 13.57
CA ASN A 69 -2.90 -26.42 12.55
C ASN A 69 -1.48 -26.39 13.13
N LYS A 70 -0.47 -26.65 12.27
CA LYS A 70 0.94 -26.55 12.67
C LYS A 70 1.31 -25.12 13.11
N GLN A 71 0.73 -24.10 12.49
CA GLN A 71 0.88 -22.71 12.89
C GLN A 71 -0.47 -22.08 13.21
N ALA A 72 -0.44 -20.98 13.96
CA ALA A 72 -1.66 -20.28 14.36
C ALA A 72 -2.38 -19.65 13.16
N ASP A 73 -3.69 -19.58 13.26
CA ASP A 73 -4.56 -18.84 12.35
C ASP A 73 -4.58 -17.35 12.73
N LEU A 74 -4.91 -16.48 11.78
CA LEU A 74 -4.80 -15.03 11.95
C LEU A 74 -6.17 -14.35 11.94
N PHE A 75 -6.42 -13.51 12.95
CA PHE A 75 -7.60 -12.64 12.97
C PHE A 75 -7.22 -11.26 12.43
N VAL A 76 -7.93 -10.80 11.40
CA VAL A 76 -7.69 -9.51 10.75
C VAL A 76 -9.00 -8.73 10.67
N ARG A 77 -8.96 -7.46 11.08
CA ARG A 77 -10.06 -6.52 10.92
C ARG A 77 -9.86 -5.71 9.64
N THR A 78 -10.92 -5.60 8.84
CA THR A 78 -11.03 -4.73 7.67
C THR A 78 -11.91 -3.53 8.01
N ALA A 79 -11.62 -2.34 7.48
CA ALA A 79 -12.44 -1.14 7.73
C ALA A 79 -13.22 -0.69 6.47
N PRO A 80 -14.19 0.23 6.61
CA PRO A 80 -15.31 0.40 5.68
C PRO A 80 -15.00 1.09 4.35
N HIS A 81 -13.73 1.39 4.03
CA HIS A 81 -13.36 2.07 2.78
C HIS A 81 -13.28 1.09 1.58
N GLY A 82 -13.80 -0.13 1.75
CA GLY A 82 -13.95 -1.15 0.71
C GLY A 82 -14.92 -2.22 1.21
N TYR A 83 -15.72 -2.76 0.30
CA TYR A 83 -16.91 -3.56 0.64
C TYR A 83 -16.63 -4.74 1.60
N GLU A 84 -17.47 -4.76 2.64
CA GLU A 84 -17.48 -5.59 3.86
C GLU A 84 -16.40 -5.31 4.91
N ALA A 85 -16.62 -4.24 5.70
CA ALA A 85 -15.96 -4.10 6.99
C ALA A 85 -16.34 -5.28 7.90
N GLY A 86 -15.38 -5.72 8.73
CA GLY A 86 -15.65 -6.78 9.69
C GLY A 86 -14.38 -7.33 10.32
N LEU A 87 -14.57 -8.32 11.18
CA LEU A 87 -13.52 -9.20 11.66
C LEU A 87 -13.55 -10.50 10.84
N TYR A 88 -12.37 -10.94 10.41
CA TYR A 88 -12.21 -12.17 9.65
C TYR A 88 -11.13 -13.04 10.26
N LEU A 89 -11.37 -14.35 10.30
CA LEU A 89 -10.42 -15.39 10.62
C LEU A 89 -9.83 -15.93 9.31
N TYR A 90 -8.51 -15.93 9.23
CA TYR A 90 -7.75 -16.46 8.10
C TYR A 90 -7.03 -17.73 8.55
N PRO A 91 -7.48 -18.91 8.10
CA PRO A 91 -6.82 -20.16 8.44
C PRO A 91 -5.40 -20.21 7.88
N TRP A 92 -4.44 -20.68 8.66
CA TRP A 92 -3.13 -21.04 8.13
C TRP A 92 -3.26 -22.25 7.21
N VAL A 93 -2.59 -22.21 6.06
CA VAL A 93 -2.64 -23.31 5.06
C VAL A 93 -1.27 -23.82 4.65
N ASP A 94 -0.25 -22.96 4.70
CA ASP A 94 1.11 -23.32 4.29
C ASP A 94 2.15 -22.32 4.83
N THR A 95 3.43 -22.67 4.69
CA THR A 95 4.56 -21.78 4.94
C THR A 95 5.45 -21.75 3.70
N GLN A 96 5.72 -20.55 3.17
CA GLN A 96 6.66 -20.36 2.07
C GLN A 96 8.06 -20.89 2.43
N ALA A 97 8.88 -21.20 1.42
CA ALA A 97 10.24 -21.72 1.63
C ALA A 97 11.14 -20.76 2.46
N ASN A 98 10.86 -19.46 2.42
CA ASN A 98 11.53 -18.44 3.21
C ASN A 98 10.98 -18.28 4.65
N GLY A 99 10.00 -19.09 5.04
CA GLY A 99 9.38 -19.08 6.36
C GLY A 99 8.14 -18.18 6.50
N ALA A 100 7.75 -17.42 5.47
CA ALA A 100 6.57 -16.55 5.54
C ALA A 100 5.26 -17.37 5.59
N PRO A 101 4.30 -17.05 6.47
CA PRO A 101 3.04 -17.77 6.55
C PRO A 101 2.14 -17.47 5.34
N VAL A 102 1.42 -18.49 4.90
CA VAL A 102 0.37 -18.43 3.87
C VAL A 102 -0.96 -18.70 4.54
N PHE A 103 -1.93 -17.85 4.26
CA PHE A 103 -3.29 -17.98 4.77
C PHE A 103 -4.29 -18.31 3.66
N GLY A 104 -5.33 -19.06 4.01
CA GLY A 104 -6.42 -19.43 3.12
C GLY A 104 -7.52 -18.37 3.05
N ASN A 105 -8.67 -18.79 2.51
CA ASN A 105 -9.84 -17.93 2.37
C ASN A 105 -10.40 -17.48 3.75
N PRO A 106 -10.86 -16.23 3.89
CA PRO A 106 -11.36 -15.72 5.15
C PRO A 106 -12.71 -16.31 5.56
N ILE A 107 -12.88 -16.50 6.86
CA ILE A 107 -14.15 -16.78 7.53
C ILE A 107 -14.60 -15.51 8.25
N LYS A 108 -15.77 -14.98 7.90
CA LYS A 108 -16.33 -13.80 8.58
C LYS A 108 -16.72 -14.17 10.01
N VAL A 109 -16.24 -13.39 10.97
CA VAL A 109 -16.49 -13.62 12.40
C VAL A 109 -17.67 -12.78 12.86
N GLY A 110 -18.65 -13.42 13.49
CA GLY A 110 -19.82 -12.75 14.06
C GLY A 110 -19.65 -12.37 15.53
N PHE A 111 -20.62 -11.63 16.05
CA PHE A 111 -20.69 -11.19 17.45
C PHE A 111 -22.13 -11.28 17.96
N ASP A 112 -22.35 -11.71 19.20
CA ASP A 112 -23.67 -11.70 19.85
C ASP A 112 -23.95 -10.41 20.66
N PHE A 113 -23.09 -9.41 20.49
CA PHE A 113 -23.19 -8.10 21.11
C PHE A 113 -22.97 -7.00 20.06
N PRO A 114 -23.41 -5.74 20.32
CA PRO A 114 -23.21 -4.64 19.39
C PRO A 114 -21.72 -4.42 19.09
N PHE A 115 -21.31 -4.77 17.87
CA PHE A 115 -19.95 -4.58 17.38
C PHE A 115 -20.01 -3.68 16.14
N ALA A 116 -19.36 -2.52 16.22
CA ALA A 116 -19.25 -1.63 15.07
C ALA A 116 -17.97 -2.00 14.30
N ASP A 117 -18.11 -2.65 13.15
CA ASP A 117 -16.98 -3.14 12.34
C ASP A 117 -15.90 -2.08 12.07
N ALA A 118 -16.33 -0.83 11.84
CA ALA A 118 -15.43 0.30 11.57
C ALA A 118 -14.77 0.91 12.82
N GLY A 119 -15.37 0.75 14.01
CA GLY A 119 -15.03 1.52 15.22
C GLY A 119 -14.48 0.69 16.38
N SER A 120 -14.88 -0.57 16.49
CA SER A 120 -14.45 -1.46 17.57
C SER A 120 -12.99 -1.84 17.43
N LYS A 121 -12.19 -1.57 18.47
CA LYS A 121 -10.77 -1.94 18.57
C LYS A 121 -10.61 -2.95 19.70
N GLY A 122 -9.64 -3.85 19.63
CA GLY A 122 -9.54 -4.90 20.64
C GLY A 122 -8.57 -6.02 20.29
N THR A 123 -8.09 -6.76 21.28
CA THR A 123 -7.09 -7.83 21.11
C THR A 123 -7.77 -9.20 21.12
N ILE A 124 -7.18 -10.16 20.38
CA ILE A 124 -7.52 -11.57 20.46
C ILE A 124 -6.28 -12.34 20.91
N PHE A 125 -6.44 -13.22 21.90
CA PHE A 125 -5.37 -14.09 22.37
C PHE A 125 -5.92 -15.46 22.78
N GLN A 126 -5.05 -16.46 22.80
CA GLN A 126 -5.36 -17.80 23.27
C GLN A 126 -4.76 -18.02 24.67
N SER A 127 -5.57 -18.49 25.61
CA SER A 127 -5.11 -18.89 26.95
C SER A 127 -4.53 -20.30 26.94
N ALA A 128 -3.80 -20.65 28.00
CA ALA A 128 -3.12 -21.95 28.12
C ALA A 128 -4.08 -23.16 28.14
N ASP A 129 -5.36 -22.95 28.46
CA ASP A 129 -6.43 -23.96 28.37
C ASP A 129 -7.02 -24.10 26.96
N GLY A 130 -6.44 -23.42 25.97
CA GLY A 130 -6.84 -23.45 24.56
C GLY A 130 -8.00 -22.51 24.21
N ARG A 131 -8.64 -21.85 25.18
CA ARG A 131 -9.74 -20.92 24.90
C ARG A 131 -9.23 -19.67 24.18
N ILE A 132 -10.04 -19.14 23.28
CA ILE A 132 -9.73 -17.95 22.49
C ILE A 132 -10.56 -16.79 23.01
N HIS A 133 -9.88 -15.77 23.51
CA HIS A 133 -10.47 -14.61 24.18
C HIS A 133 -10.39 -13.39 23.28
N GLY A 134 -11.47 -12.61 23.22
CA GLY A 134 -11.52 -11.30 22.58
C GLY A 134 -11.82 -10.22 23.62
N ILE A 135 -11.01 -9.17 23.64
CA ILE A 135 -11.18 -8.00 24.51
C ILE A 135 -11.39 -6.76 23.66
N TRP A 136 -12.56 -6.15 23.76
CA TRP A 136 -13.04 -5.12 22.84
C TRP A 136 -13.35 -3.80 23.55
N LEU A 137 -12.90 -2.70 22.95
CA LEU A 137 -13.19 -1.34 23.36
C LEU A 137 -14.47 -0.89 22.63
N ILE A 138 -15.60 -0.86 23.34
CA ILE A 138 -16.92 -0.51 22.79
C ILE A 138 -17.49 0.66 23.59
N GLY A 139 -17.36 1.86 23.02
CA GLY A 139 -17.64 3.11 23.74
C GLY A 139 -16.86 3.16 25.07
N PRO A 140 -17.52 3.39 26.22
CA PRO A 140 -16.85 3.42 27.52
C PRO A 140 -16.59 2.01 28.11
N GLN A 141 -17.04 0.94 27.46
CA GLN A 141 -16.92 -0.42 27.97
C GLN A 141 -15.70 -1.15 27.39
N ILE A 142 -15.09 -1.97 28.24
CA ILE A 142 -14.20 -3.05 27.84
C ILE A 142 -15.03 -4.32 27.93
N VAL A 143 -15.31 -4.93 26.78
CA VAL A 143 -16.13 -6.15 26.65
C VAL A 143 -15.19 -7.34 26.52
N HIS A 144 -15.48 -8.40 27.27
CA HIS A 144 -14.81 -9.68 27.15
C HIS A 144 -15.75 -10.70 26.53
N ALA A 145 -15.28 -11.33 25.47
CA ALA A 145 -15.96 -12.39 24.77
C ALA A 145 -15.04 -13.61 24.57
N VAL A 146 -15.64 -14.77 24.38
CA VAL A 146 -14.94 -16.02 24.01
C VAL A 146 -15.37 -16.44 22.63
N TYR A 147 -14.42 -16.89 21.81
CA TYR A 147 -14.71 -17.37 20.46
C TYR A 147 -15.34 -18.77 20.50
N ASP A 148 -16.51 -18.89 19.91
CA ASP A 148 -17.19 -20.13 19.61
C ASP A 148 -16.72 -20.61 18.23
N ILE A 149 -15.86 -21.64 18.23
CA ILE A 149 -15.20 -22.16 17.02
C ILE A 149 -16.23 -22.74 16.05
N ASP A 150 -17.22 -23.47 16.56
CA ASP A 150 -18.22 -24.18 15.73
C ASP A 150 -19.13 -23.21 14.96
N HIS A 151 -19.38 -22.03 15.55
CA HIS A 151 -20.27 -21.02 14.96
C HIS A 151 -19.54 -19.80 14.41
N HIS A 152 -18.22 -19.72 14.58
CA HIS A 152 -17.38 -18.58 14.22
C HIS A 152 -17.87 -17.23 14.77
N ILE A 153 -18.30 -17.20 16.03
CA ILE A 153 -18.77 -15.97 16.69
C ILE A 153 -18.06 -15.72 18.03
N PHE A 154 -17.84 -14.45 18.37
CA PHE A 154 -17.48 -14.06 19.72
C PHE A 154 -18.74 -13.90 20.59
N ARG A 155 -18.82 -14.70 21.65
CA ARG A 155 -19.91 -14.65 22.64
C ARG A 155 -19.51 -13.83 23.85
N LYS A 156 -20.26 -12.79 24.16
CA LYS A 156 -20.00 -11.94 25.33
C LYS A 156 -20.13 -12.76 26.62
N ILE A 157 -19.11 -12.69 27.46
CA ILE A 157 -19.14 -13.28 28.80
C ILE A 157 -19.10 -12.23 29.92
N GLY A 158 -18.64 -11.02 29.62
CA GLY A 158 -18.59 -9.94 30.60
C GLY A 158 -18.26 -8.58 29.99
N ALA A 159 -18.40 -7.53 30.79
CA ALA A 159 -17.91 -6.20 30.45
C ALA A 159 -17.66 -5.39 31.72
N VAL A 160 -16.71 -4.45 31.65
CA VAL A 160 -16.47 -3.44 32.68
C VAL A 160 -16.46 -2.06 32.06
N THR A 161 -16.91 -1.05 32.81
CA THR A 161 -16.76 0.34 32.39
C THR A 161 -15.36 0.83 32.71
N ALA A 162 -14.66 1.36 31.71
CA ALA A 162 -13.34 1.92 31.91
C ALA A 162 -13.44 3.35 32.46
N GLY A 163 -12.85 3.58 33.62
CA GLY A 163 -12.71 4.92 34.20
C GLY A 163 -11.57 5.74 33.58
N ILE A 164 -11.44 5.69 32.25
CA ILE A 164 -10.42 6.43 31.49
C ILE A 164 -11.08 7.58 30.73
N ALA A 165 -10.51 8.79 30.86
CA ALA A 165 -11.12 10.00 30.31
C ALA A 165 -11.19 10.02 28.78
N ARG A 166 -10.23 9.37 28.11
CA ARG A 166 -10.16 9.20 26.67
C ARG A 166 -10.22 7.71 26.35
N GLN A 167 -11.06 7.33 25.39
CA GLN A 167 -11.13 5.95 24.91
C GLN A 167 -9.78 5.56 24.29
N ALA A 168 -9.23 4.42 24.74
CA ALA A 168 -8.00 3.87 24.18
C ALA A 168 -8.19 3.47 22.71
N SER A 169 -7.11 3.51 21.94
CA SER A 169 -7.04 3.05 20.56
C SER A 169 -6.42 1.64 20.41
N ALA A 170 -5.68 1.18 21.40
CA ALA A 170 -5.07 -0.13 21.48
C ALA A 170 -5.17 -0.65 22.93
N ILE A 171 -5.40 -1.95 23.05
CA ILE A 171 -5.42 -2.65 24.34
C ILE A 171 -4.79 -4.03 24.16
N GLU A 172 -4.10 -4.49 25.19
CA GLU A 172 -3.57 -5.84 25.30
C GLU A 172 -3.72 -6.37 26.73
N VAL A 173 -3.78 -7.69 26.87
CA VAL A 173 -3.87 -8.38 28.16
C VAL A 173 -2.57 -9.13 28.45
N ILE A 174 -2.05 -8.97 29.67
CA ILE A 174 -0.95 -9.77 30.19
C ILE A 174 -1.40 -10.51 31.45
N THR A 175 -1.47 -11.83 31.37
CA THR A 175 -1.62 -12.68 32.56
C THR A 175 -0.30 -12.75 33.33
N ASN A 176 -0.36 -12.47 34.63
CA ASN A 176 0.75 -12.56 35.58
C ASN A 176 0.83 -13.95 36.20
N LEU A 177 1.97 -14.27 36.84
CA LEU A 177 2.24 -15.57 37.45
C LEU A 177 1.26 -15.94 38.58
N ASP A 178 0.70 -14.94 39.26
CA ASP A 178 -0.27 -15.10 40.35
C ASP A 178 -1.73 -15.21 39.87
N GLY A 179 -1.96 -15.22 38.54
CA GLY A 179 -3.29 -15.26 37.94
C GLY A 179 -3.97 -13.89 37.79
N SER A 180 -3.39 -12.82 38.34
CA SER A 180 -3.84 -11.46 38.04
C SER A 180 -3.56 -11.09 36.58
N VAL A 181 -4.22 -10.07 36.06
CA VAL A 181 -4.00 -9.58 34.70
C VAL A 181 -3.65 -8.10 34.70
N ASP A 182 -2.70 -7.70 33.86
CA ASP A 182 -2.52 -6.31 33.46
C ASP A 182 -3.31 -6.06 32.17
N LEU A 183 -4.20 -5.07 32.19
CA LEU A 183 -4.74 -4.46 30.97
C LEU A 183 -3.82 -3.30 30.58
N VAL A 184 -3.11 -3.45 29.46
CA VAL A 184 -2.21 -2.43 28.92
C VAL A 184 -2.89 -1.73 27.77
N PHE A 185 -2.95 -0.40 27.78
CA PHE A 185 -3.63 0.39 26.76
C PHE A 185 -2.95 1.73 26.53
N ASP A 186 -3.23 2.37 25.40
CA ASP A 186 -2.74 3.71 25.10
C ASP A 186 -3.65 4.79 25.70
N ASN A 187 -3.05 5.95 25.96
CA ASN A 187 -3.77 7.19 26.15
C ASN A 187 -2.98 8.32 25.48
N CYS A 188 -3.67 9.17 24.71
CA CYS A 188 -3.05 10.27 24.00
C CYS A 188 -3.64 11.62 24.43
N VAL A 189 -2.77 12.62 24.42
CA VAL A 189 -3.17 14.03 24.49
C VAL A 189 -3.23 14.52 23.05
N ASP A 190 -4.46 14.63 22.55
CA ASP A 190 -4.73 15.08 21.19
C ASP A 190 -4.34 16.56 21.07
N ALA A 191 -3.69 16.89 19.95
CA ALA A 191 -3.42 18.27 19.57
C ALA A 191 -4.25 18.59 18.32
N GLU A 192 -4.62 19.87 18.15
CA GLU A 192 -5.22 20.33 16.91
C GLU A 192 -4.20 20.18 15.79
N TYR A 193 -4.36 19.14 14.97
CA TYR A 193 -3.32 18.76 14.03
C TYR A 193 -3.06 19.88 13.03
N TYR A 194 -4.10 20.45 12.41
CA TYR A 194 -3.95 21.58 11.49
C TYR A 194 -4.15 22.91 12.21
N SER A 195 -3.30 23.90 11.96
CA SER A 195 -3.60 25.29 12.28
C SER A 195 -4.57 25.86 11.23
N GLY A 196 -5.87 25.53 11.35
CA GLY A 196 -6.92 25.95 10.41
C GLY A 196 -7.37 24.85 9.44
N ASN A 197 -8.03 25.24 8.35
CA ASN A 197 -8.64 24.31 7.42
C ASN A 197 -7.67 23.91 6.29
N HIS A 198 -7.17 22.67 6.31
CA HIS A 198 -6.20 22.15 5.33
C HIS A 198 -6.64 22.16 3.85
N VAL A 199 -7.90 22.48 3.54
CA VAL A 199 -8.41 22.64 2.16
C VAL A 199 -8.82 24.07 1.82
N ALA A 200 -8.52 25.04 2.68
CA ALA A 200 -8.71 26.46 2.42
C ALA A 200 -7.55 27.06 1.61
N GLU A 201 -7.82 28.15 0.91
CA GLU A 201 -6.86 28.86 0.05
C GLU A 201 -5.71 29.48 0.83
N ASP A 202 -5.99 29.96 2.04
CA ASP A 202 -5.03 30.60 2.95
C ASP A 202 -4.28 29.62 3.86
N PHE A 203 -4.47 28.31 3.67
CA PHE A 203 -3.84 27.30 4.51
C PHE A 203 -2.33 27.23 4.27
N CYS A 204 -1.56 27.59 5.30
CA CYS A 204 -0.11 27.52 5.31
C CYS A 204 0.37 26.51 6.37
N PRO A 205 0.72 25.27 5.98
CA PRO A 205 1.10 24.21 6.92
C PRO A 205 2.47 24.42 7.59
N TYR A 206 3.32 25.26 7.02
CA TYR A 206 4.68 25.48 7.48
C TYR A 206 4.98 26.98 7.59
N ASP A 207 5.77 27.36 8.58
CA ASP A 207 6.28 28.73 8.67
C ASP A 207 7.37 29.00 7.62
N GLY A 208 7.88 30.23 7.58
CA GLY A 208 8.93 30.64 6.63
C GLY A 208 10.28 29.90 6.79
N ALA A 209 10.47 29.15 7.88
CA ALA A 209 11.63 28.30 8.12
C ALA A 209 11.33 26.81 7.84
N GLY A 210 10.11 26.47 7.41
CA GLY A 210 9.69 25.11 7.09
C GLY A 210 9.23 24.29 8.31
N PHE A 211 8.98 24.92 9.46
CA PHE A 211 8.47 24.22 10.64
C PHE A 211 6.95 24.08 10.59
N TRP A 212 6.47 22.90 10.98
CA TRP A 212 5.04 22.60 11.08
C TRP A 212 4.36 23.56 12.06
N THR A 213 3.32 24.24 11.61
CA THR A 213 2.56 25.23 12.40
C THR A 213 1.43 24.59 13.22
N GLY A 214 1.07 23.35 12.90
CA GLY A 214 0.05 22.59 13.59
C GLY A 214 0.52 21.85 14.84
N GLY A 215 -0.41 21.18 15.51
CA GLY A 215 -0.14 20.38 16.71
C GLY A 215 0.43 18.98 16.41
N ILE A 216 1.10 18.40 17.41
CA ILE A 216 1.56 17.00 17.40
C ILE A 216 0.92 16.28 18.60
N THR A 217 -0.01 15.36 18.32
CA THR A 217 -0.58 14.46 19.33
C THR A 217 0.53 13.62 19.96
N LYS A 218 0.48 13.43 21.29
CA LYS A 218 1.45 12.61 22.03
C LYS A 218 0.72 11.56 22.87
N CYS A 219 1.24 10.34 22.84
CA CYS A 219 0.67 9.16 23.48
C CYS A 219 1.65 8.54 24.49
N GLY A 220 1.09 7.79 25.44
CA GLY A 220 1.81 6.92 26.35
C GLY A 220 1.07 5.60 26.53
N LEU A 221 1.75 4.62 27.13
CA LEU A 221 1.13 3.36 27.54
C LEU A 221 0.81 3.41 29.02
N PHE A 222 -0.29 2.79 29.38
CA PHE A 222 -0.82 2.73 30.74
C PHE A 222 -1.24 1.31 31.06
N ALA A 223 -1.18 0.94 32.33
CA ALA A 223 -1.61 -0.37 32.80
C ALA A 223 -2.56 -0.25 34.00
N VAL A 224 -3.54 -1.15 34.06
CA VAL A 224 -4.33 -1.42 35.26
C VAL A 224 -4.23 -2.91 35.58
N SER A 225 -3.86 -3.23 36.82
CA SER A 225 -3.87 -4.62 37.29
C SER A 225 -5.24 -4.99 37.86
N LEU A 226 -5.76 -6.14 37.45
CA LEU A 226 -7.01 -6.72 37.93
C LEU A 226 -6.72 -8.11 38.53
N PRO A 227 -7.44 -8.54 39.58
CA PRO A 227 -7.29 -9.88 40.17
C PRO A 227 -7.58 -11.03 39.18
N GLY A 228 -8.24 -10.74 38.06
CA GLY A 228 -8.50 -11.70 36.98
C GLY A 228 -9.07 -10.97 35.76
N LEU A 229 -9.26 -11.69 34.65
CA LEU A 229 -9.70 -11.11 33.38
C LEU A 229 -11.05 -10.39 33.53
N LEU A 230 -11.02 -9.06 33.44
CA LEU A 230 -12.14 -8.14 33.69
C LEU A 230 -12.84 -8.33 35.06
N HIS A 231 -12.17 -8.91 36.05
CA HIS A 231 -12.67 -8.98 37.42
C HIS A 231 -12.17 -7.75 38.21
N GLY A 232 -13.05 -6.81 38.52
CA GLY A 232 -12.71 -5.59 39.28
C GLY A 232 -12.96 -4.29 38.51
N PHE A 233 -12.31 -3.20 38.94
CA PHE A 233 -12.53 -1.87 38.39
C PHE A 233 -11.31 -1.37 37.60
N VAL A 234 -11.54 -0.89 36.38
CA VAL A 234 -10.51 -0.26 35.56
C VAL A 234 -10.41 1.22 35.92
N ARG A 235 -9.55 1.55 36.89
CA ARG A 235 -9.34 2.92 37.41
C ARG A 235 -7.90 3.13 37.87
N ASN A 236 -7.50 4.39 38.01
CA ASN A 236 -6.17 4.80 38.49
C ASN A 236 -5.01 4.12 37.74
N PRO A 237 -4.96 4.24 36.40
CA PRO A 237 -3.92 3.58 35.62
C PRO A 237 -2.51 4.07 36.00
N ARG A 238 -1.55 3.13 36.04
CA ARG A 238 -0.12 3.46 36.17
C ARG A 238 0.50 3.66 34.78
N VAL A 239 1.45 4.57 34.67
CA VAL A 239 2.20 4.79 33.43
C VAL A 239 3.15 3.62 33.19
N VAL A 240 3.14 3.07 31.97
CA VAL A 240 4.05 2.01 31.49
C VAL A 240 5.25 2.63 30.76
N THR A 241 4.98 3.66 29.96
CA THR A 241 6.02 4.48 29.31
C THR A 241 6.83 5.27 30.35
N SER A 242 7.99 5.82 29.96
CA SER A 242 8.79 6.64 30.88
C SER A 242 8.11 7.97 31.18
N THR A 243 7.36 8.50 30.22
CA THR A 243 6.43 9.62 30.43
C THR A 243 5.06 9.32 29.81
N PRO A 244 3.99 10.01 30.23
CA PRO A 244 2.66 9.90 29.62
C PRO A 244 2.57 10.28 28.13
N GLN A 245 3.61 10.89 27.55
CA GLN A 245 3.55 11.59 26.25
C GLN A 245 4.85 11.38 25.43
N GLU A 246 5.34 10.14 25.34
CA GLU A 246 6.63 9.83 24.68
C GLU A 246 6.53 9.19 23.29
N ILE A 247 5.32 8.89 22.79
CA ILE A 247 5.07 8.31 21.47
C ILE A 247 4.28 9.33 20.65
N LEU A 248 4.69 9.61 19.41
CA LEU A 248 4.06 10.63 18.58
C LEU A 248 2.87 10.07 17.79
N PHE A 249 1.87 10.94 17.58
CA PHE A 249 0.65 10.74 16.82
C PHE A 249 -0.31 9.68 17.34
N GLU A 250 0.04 8.40 17.18
CA GLU A 250 -0.81 7.29 17.59
C GLU A 250 0.00 6.01 17.80
N ILE A 251 -0.62 5.08 18.54
CA ILE A 251 -0.14 3.73 18.75
C ILE A 251 -1.06 2.80 17.97
N GLY A 252 -0.53 2.10 16.97
CA GLY A 252 -1.36 1.30 16.07
C GLY A 252 -1.90 0.05 16.75
N ARG A 253 -1.04 -0.72 17.43
CA ARG A 253 -1.40 -1.86 18.30
C ARG A 253 -0.37 -2.07 19.40
N ILE A 254 -0.78 -2.83 20.41
CA ILE A 254 0.06 -3.37 21.48
C ILE A 254 -0.11 -4.88 21.42
N THR A 255 0.98 -5.64 21.55
CA THR A 255 0.91 -7.10 21.64
C THR A 255 1.83 -7.66 22.72
N LYS A 256 1.36 -8.68 23.44
CA LYS A 256 2.19 -9.42 24.42
C LYS A 256 3.16 -10.32 23.67
N VAL A 257 4.43 -10.28 24.04
CA VAL A 257 5.48 -11.13 23.43
C VAL A 257 6.05 -12.13 24.43
N ASN A 258 6.33 -13.33 23.93
CA ASN A 258 6.98 -14.44 24.62
C ASN A 258 8.35 -14.72 23.97
N PHE A 259 9.42 -14.76 24.75
CA PHE A 259 10.78 -15.03 24.25
C PHE A 259 11.43 -16.24 24.95
N GLY A 260 10.62 -17.06 25.63
CA GLY A 260 11.06 -18.13 26.51
C GLY A 260 11.19 -17.67 27.97
N SER A 261 11.32 -18.64 28.87
CA SER A 261 11.38 -18.40 30.33
C SER A 261 12.71 -17.82 30.81
N ASP A 262 13.75 -17.87 29.99
CA ASP A 262 15.09 -17.36 30.27
C ASP A 262 15.26 -15.87 29.90
N LYS A 263 14.27 -15.27 29.22
CA LYS A 263 14.33 -13.90 28.71
C LYS A 263 13.16 -13.09 29.24
N LEU A 264 13.35 -11.78 29.35
CA LEU A 264 12.27 -10.88 29.77
C LEU A 264 11.23 -10.78 28.65
N GLY A 265 9.99 -11.16 28.95
CA GLY A 265 8.82 -10.84 28.14
C GLY A 265 8.39 -9.37 28.28
N GLY A 266 7.21 -9.05 27.79
CA GLY A 266 6.64 -7.71 27.88
C GLY A 266 5.63 -7.46 26.77
N VAL A 267 5.58 -6.21 26.31
CA VAL A 267 4.74 -5.83 25.16
C VAL A 267 5.55 -5.14 24.08
N VAL A 268 5.15 -5.36 22.84
CA VAL A 268 5.59 -4.58 21.68
C VAL A 268 4.44 -3.70 21.22
N ALA A 269 4.69 -2.41 21.08
CA ALA A 269 3.74 -1.45 20.53
C ALA A 269 4.24 -0.88 19.20
N GLY A 270 3.36 -0.72 18.22
CA GLY A 270 3.71 -0.10 16.95
C GLY A 270 3.43 1.40 16.96
N SER A 271 4.37 2.21 16.46
CA SER A 271 4.19 3.66 16.31
C SER A 271 3.66 4.03 14.93
N TRP A 272 3.11 5.24 14.82
CA TRP A 272 2.70 5.82 13.53
C TRP A 272 3.78 5.75 12.45
N PHE A 273 5.04 5.99 12.81
CA PHE A 273 6.16 6.09 11.87
C PHE A 273 6.93 4.79 11.65
N GLY A 274 6.38 3.62 12.00
CA GLY A 274 7.02 2.34 11.69
C GLY A 274 7.80 1.69 12.82
N ASN A 275 8.04 2.38 13.93
CA ASN A 275 8.89 1.81 14.97
C ASN A 275 8.12 0.74 15.73
N LEU A 276 8.77 -0.39 15.98
CA LEU A 276 8.34 -1.42 16.91
C LEU A 276 9.01 -1.13 18.26
N LEU A 277 8.20 -0.79 19.27
CA LEU A 277 8.62 -0.33 20.59
C LEU A 277 8.43 -1.45 21.61
N PHE A 278 9.51 -2.07 22.07
CA PHE A 278 9.46 -3.11 23.09
C PHE A 278 9.54 -2.51 24.49
N PHE A 279 8.60 -2.86 25.36
CA PHE A 279 8.55 -2.50 26.77
C PHE A 279 8.74 -3.77 27.61
N PRO A 280 9.98 -4.05 28.07
CA PRO A 280 10.24 -5.22 28.91
C PRO A 280 9.46 -5.11 30.23
N LYS A 281 9.00 -6.26 30.72
CA LYS A 281 8.33 -6.36 32.02
C LYS A 281 9.09 -7.34 32.91
N ASP A 282 9.41 -6.90 34.12
CA ASP A 282 9.84 -7.80 35.17
C ASP A 282 8.61 -8.55 35.69
N GLU A 283 8.55 -9.86 35.45
CA GLU A 283 7.42 -10.69 35.84
C GLU A 283 7.26 -10.81 37.36
N LYS A 284 8.36 -10.70 38.13
CA LYS A 284 8.32 -10.83 39.59
C LYS A 284 7.76 -9.58 40.25
N THR A 285 8.15 -8.41 39.76
CA THR A 285 7.72 -7.13 40.34
C THR A 285 6.51 -6.51 39.62
N GLY A 286 6.17 -6.99 38.42
CA GLY A 286 5.14 -6.42 37.56
C GLY A 286 5.54 -5.08 36.93
N ARG A 287 6.78 -4.63 37.12
CA ARG A 287 7.26 -3.33 36.68
C ARG A 287 7.69 -3.35 35.21
N TYR A 288 7.27 -2.34 34.46
CA TYR A 288 7.73 -2.11 33.08
C TYR A 288 9.03 -1.29 33.07
N MET A 289 9.88 -1.58 32.09
CA MET A 289 11.16 -0.92 31.87
C MET A 289 11.07 0.07 30.70
N PRO A 290 12.00 1.05 30.61
CA PRO A 290 12.05 1.98 29.49
C PRO A 290 12.10 1.27 28.13
N LYS A 291 11.44 1.86 27.13
CA LYS A 291 11.32 1.27 25.80
C LYS A 291 12.66 0.97 25.15
N LYS A 292 12.69 -0.12 24.39
CA LYS A 292 13.74 -0.50 23.47
C LYS A 292 13.16 -0.46 22.06
N LEU A 293 13.94 -0.03 21.07
CA LEU A 293 13.57 -0.21 19.68
C LEU A 293 13.88 -1.66 19.31
N VAL A 294 12.90 -2.39 18.80
CA VAL A 294 13.15 -3.72 18.23
C VAL A 294 14.21 -3.59 17.14
N ALA A 295 15.18 -4.50 17.14
CA ALA A 295 16.36 -4.41 16.30
C ALA A 295 16.35 -5.44 15.17
N GLY A 296 17.05 -5.12 14.09
CA GLY A 296 17.35 -6.01 12.98
C GLY A 296 18.60 -6.84 13.27
N VAL A 297 18.91 -7.77 12.38
CA VAL A 297 20.11 -8.63 12.48
C VAL A 297 21.42 -7.85 12.46
N ASP A 298 21.40 -6.63 11.92
CA ASP A 298 22.52 -5.68 11.91
C ASP A 298 22.68 -4.90 13.24
N GLY A 299 21.75 -5.08 14.17
CA GLY A 299 21.71 -4.39 15.47
C GLY A 299 21.07 -3.00 15.44
N ASN A 300 20.63 -2.51 14.28
CA ASN A 300 19.94 -1.24 14.14
C ASN A 300 18.43 -1.41 14.38
N ALA A 301 17.73 -0.32 14.71
CA ALA A 301 16.29 -0.37 14.91
C ALA A 301 15.55 -0.72 13.61
N LEU A 302 14.66 -1.71 13.66
CA LEU A 302 13.77 -2.01 12.54
C LEU A 302 12.69 -0.93 12.41
N ARG A 303 12.36 -0.63 11.15
CA ARG A 303 11.18 0.15 10.79
C ARG A 303 10.27 -0.67 9.93
N ASN A 304 9.03 -0.79 10.38
CA ASN A 304 7.98 -1.38 9.61
C ASN A 304 7.75 -0.61 8.30
N PRO A 305 7.60 -1.31 7.17
CA PRO A 305 7.25 -0.67 5.90
C PRO A 305 5.86 -0.02 6.03
N GLY A 306 5.72 1.22 5.57
CA GLY A 306 4.51 2.03 5.74
C GLY A 306 4.30 2.67 7.13
N VAL A 307 3.11 3.25 7.31
CA VAL A 307 2.67 3.96 8.52
C VAL A 307 1.65 3.15 9.34
N GLY A 308 1.42 3.58 10.59
CA GLY A 308 0.38 3.00 11.44
C GLY A 308 0.66 1.54 11.80
N THR A 309 1.85 1.28 12.33
CA THR A 309 2.32 -0.08 12.66
C THR A 309 1.43 -0.73 13.69
N SER A 310 0.90 -1.90 13.35
CA SER A 310 -0.06 -2.64 14.17
C SER A 310 0.44 -4.07 14.39
N PRO A 311 1.43 -4.31 15.28
CA PRO A 311 1.97 -5.64 15.49
C PRO A 311 1.02 -6.52 16.29
N VAL A 312 1.01 -7.81 15.95
CA VAL A 312 0.48 -8.91 16.77
C VAL A 312 1.56 -9.98 16.91
N ALA A 313 1.67 -10.58 18.09
CA ALA A 313 2.53 -11.74 18.30
C ALA A 313 1.99 -12.93 17.51
N TYR A 314 2.89 -13.64 16.83
CA TYR A 314 2.61 -14.86 16.09
C TYR A 314 3.52 -15.97 16.63
N PRO A 315 2.98 -17.06 17.20
CA PRO A 315 3.80 -18.06 17.87
C PRO A 315 4.58 -18.92 16.86
N GLN A 316 5.90 -19.06 17.08
CA GLN A 316 6.72 -20.05 16.38
C GLN A 316 6.26 -21.46 16.78
N PRO A 317 6.03 -22.37 15.83
CA PRO A 317 5.54 -23.73 16.12
C PRO A 317 6.42 -24.52 17.10
N ASP A 318 7.74 -24.42 16.98
CA ASP A 318 8.66 -25.28 17.73
C ASP A 318 9.01 -24.72 19.12
N THR A 319 9.05 -23.39 19.26
CA THR A 319 9.55 -22.70 20.47
C THR A 319 8.46 -21.98 21.25
N GLY A 320 7.33 -21.68 20.62
CA GLY A 320 6.30 -20.78 21.14
C GLY A 320 6.78 -19.33 21.28
N TRP A 321 7.97 -18.98 20.77
CA TRP A 321 8.45 -17.60 20.76
C TRP A 321 7.59 -16.74 19.84
N SER A 322 7.46 -15.47 20.20
CA SER A 322 6.70 -14.52 19.41
C SER A 322 7.53 -14.00 18.25
N ASP A 323 7.20 -14.48 17.05
CA ASP A 323 7.33 -13.70 15.84
C ASP A 323 6.32 -12.56 15.86
N LEU A 324 6.38 -11.66 14.88
CA LEU A 324 5.41 -10.58 14.74
C LEU A 324 4.79 -10.61 13.35
N ILE A 325 3.47 -10.42 13.28
CA ILE A 325 2.80 -9.99 12.06
C ILE A 325 2.34 -8.55 12.27
N SER A 326 2.62 -7.66 11.31
CA SER A 326 2.21 -6.27 11.39
C SER A 326 1.57 -5.80 10.10
N ARG A 327 0.72 -4.78 10.23
CA ARG A 327 0.19 -4.06 9.09
C ARG A 327 1.31 -3.32 8.36
N SER A 328 1.30 -3.38 7.01
CA SER A 328 1.90 -2.35 6.15
C SER A 328 0.85 -1.81 5.16
N GLU A 329 1.23 -0.90 4.27
CA GLU A 329 0.34 -0.42 3.20
C GLU A 329 0.26 -1.39 2.02
N ARG A 330 1.30 -2.19 1.80
CA ARG A 330 1.38 -3.14 0.67
C ARG A 330 0.88 -4.55 1.01
N SER A 331 1.02 -4.97 2.25
CA SER A 331 0.53 -6.27 2.72
C SER A 331 0.64 -6.35 4.24
N LEU A 332 0.16 -7.41 4.85
CA LEU A 332 0.71 -7.79 6.15
C LEU A 332 2.18 -8.20 5.97
N VAL A 333 3.02 -7.91 6.96
CA VAL A 333 4.43 -8.30 6.99
C VAL A 333 4.73 -9.14 8.22
N TYR A 334 5.61 -10.11 8.07
CA TYR A 334 6.02 -11.09 9.07
C TYR A 334 7.49 -10.86 9.44
N TYR A 335 7.77 -10.81 10.75
CA TYR A 335 9.10 -10.70 11.32
C TYR A 335 9.39 -11.95 12.13
N ARG A 336 10.46 -12.66 11.76
CA ARG A 336 10.93 -13.82 12.51
C ARG A 336 11.84 -13.37 13.66
N PHE A 337 11.54 -13.77 14.88
CA PHE A 337 12.42 -13.56 16.02
C PHE A 337 13.62 -14.52 15.96
N THR A 338 14.82 -13.96 16.09
CA THR A 338 16.08 -14.72 15.91
C THR A 338 16.50 -15.54 17.14
N GLY A 339 15.79 -15.41 18.27
CA GLY A 339 16.22 -15.94 19.56
C GLY A 339 17.25 -15.06 20.29
N LYS A 340 17.72 -13.97 19.67
CA LYS A 340 18.80 -13.11 20.19
C LYS A 340 18.29 -11.74 20.61
N PHE A 341 19.09 -11.10 21.47
CA PHE A 341 18.90 -9.72 21.91
C PHE A 341 20.17 -8.92 21.66
N THR A 342 20.04 -7.62 21.42
CA THR A 342 21.18 -6.70 21.41
C THR A 342 21.80 -6.61 22.82
N PRO A 343 23.06 -6.13 22.96
CA PRO A 343 23.65 -5.87 24.28
C PRO A 343 22.81 -4.91 25.15
N ALA A 344 22.03 -4.04 24.52
CA ALA A 344 21.12 -3.13 25.20
C ALA A 344 19.78 -3.78 25.61
N GLY A 345 19.57 -5.06 25.32
CA GLY A 345 18.36 -5.82 25.68
C GLY A 345 17.17 -5.58 24.75
N ALA A 346 17.39 -5.20 23.49
CA ALA A 346 16.33 -5.17 22.47
C ALA A 346 16.23 -6.53 21.75
N PRO A 347 15.03 -7.08 21.51
CA PRO A 347 14.89 -8.32 20.75
C PRO A 347 15.29 -8.10 19.28
N ILE A 348 15.97 -9.08 18.70
CA ILE A 348 16.46 -9.04 17.31
C ILE A 348 15.56 -9.89 16.43
N TYR A 349 15.03 -9.28 15.37
CA TYR A 349 14.23 -9.93 14.34
C TYR A 349 14.96 -9.89 12.99
N GLU A 350 14.58 -10.81 12.10
CA GLU A 350 14.98 -10.78 10.69
C GLU A 350 14.27 -9.66 9.93
N GLU A 351 14.74 -9.37 8.72
CA GLU A 351 14.07 -8.44 7.81
C GLU A 351 12.63 -8.90 7.52
N PRO A 352 11.67 -7.97 7.38
CA PRO A 352 10.28 -8.33 7.17
C PRO A 352 10.07 -9.05 5.84
N LEU A 353 9.26 -10.11 5.88
CA LEU A 353 8.75 -10.79 4.70
C LEU A 353 7.28 -10.41 4.50
N PRO A 354 6.77 -10.36 3.25
CA PRO A 354 5.33 -10.29 3.04
C PRO A 354 4.67 -11.56 3.59
N VAL A 355 3.52 -11.38 4.25
CA VAL A 355 2.58 -12.49 4.50
C VAL A 355 1.86 -12.79 3.19
N TYR A 356 1.48 -14.05 2.95
CA TYR A 356 0.81 -14.46 1.71
C TYR A 356 -0.64 -14.91 1.95
N ILE A 357 -1.45 -14.83 0.91
CA ILE A 357 -2.81 -15.37 0.88
C ILE A 357 -3.04 -16.17 -0.41
N GLU A 358 -3.82 -17.24 -0.33
CA GLU A 358 -4.33 -17.97 -1.51
C GLU A 358 -5.44 -17.20 -2.23
N ASN A 359 -5.67 -17.53 -3.51
CA ASN A 359 -6.66 -16.86 -4.36
C ASN A 359 -6.48 -15.33 -4.40
N ALA A 360 -5.23 -14.87 -4.38
CA ALA A 360 -4.90 -13.47 -4.24
C ALA A 360 -5.32 -12.64 -5.45
N TYR A 361 -5.70 -11.39 -5.16
CA TYR A 361 -5.83 -10.36 -6.18
C TYR A 361 -4.50 -9.65 -6.41
N LEU A 362 -4.31 -9.13 -7.62
CA LEU A 362 -3.15 -8.29 -7.92
C LEU A 362 -3.21 -7.02 -7.08
N TYR A 363 -2.10 -6.67 -6.42
CA TYR A 363 -2.09 -5.61 -5.42
C TYR A 363 -0.85 -4.73 -5.49
N ALA A 364 -1.08 -3.42 -5.53
CA ALA A 364 -0.02 -2.42 -5.66
C ALA A 364 0.21 -1.56 -4.41
N GLY A 365 -0.53 -1.76 -3.33
CA GLY A 365 -0.62 -0.78 -2.25
C GLY A 365 -1.65 0.30 -2.55
N SER A 366 -2.07 1.06 -1.55
CA SER A 366 -3.13 2.09 -1.70
C SER A 366 -2.85 3.08 -2.83
N LEU A 367 -3.94 3.56 -3.44
CA LEU A 367 -3.94 4.63 -4.44
C LEU A 367 -2.96 4.34 -5.62
N PRO A 368 -3.08 3.17 -6.25
CA PRO A 368 -2.22 2.78 -7.35
C PRO A 368 -2.39 3.72 -8.54
N VAL A 369 -1.26 4.00 -9.19
CA VAL A 369 -1.17 4.82 -10.40
C VAL A 369 -0.69 3.94 -11.54
N THR A 370 -1.64 3.46 -12.34
CA THR A 370 -1.43 2.38 -13.31
C THR A 370 -0.83 2.89 -14.62
N ASN A 371 0.14 2.17 -15.16
CA ASN A 371 0.60 2.25 -16.54
C ASN A 371 0.57 0.82 -17.11
N VAL A 372 0.16 0.68 -18.38
CA VAL A 372 0.15 -0.61 -19.08
C VAL A 372 1.02 -0.51 -20.32
N VAL A 373 2.19 -1.15 -20.28
CA VAL A 373 3.27 -0.98 -21.26
C VAL A 373 4.07 -2.28 -21.39
N ASP A 374 4.75 -2.47 -22.51
CA ASP A 374 5.74 -3.55 -22.68
C ASP A 374 7.06 -3.14 -22.00
N TRP A 375 7.16 -3.39 -20.68
CA TRP A 375 8.27 -2.87 -19.86
C TRP A 375 9.57 -3.63 -20.11
N ASN A 376 9.46 -4.93 -20.33
CA ASN A 376 10.59 -5.83 -20.55
C ASN A 376 10.82 -6.15 -22.05
N GLY A 377 10.18 -5.42 -22.97
CA GLY A 377 10.41 -5.50 -24.41
C GLY A 377 10.15 -6.86 -25.04
N ASP A 378 9.30 -7.70 -24.43
CA ASP A 378 8.99 -9.04 -24.93
C ASP A 378 7.74 -9.09 -25.84
N GLY A 379 7.10 -7.92 -26.07
CA GLY A 379 5.89 -7.78 -26.86
C GLY A 379 4.60 -8.05 -26.08
N VAL A 380 4.71 -8.38 -24.79
CA VAL A 380 3.59 -8.58 -23.87
C VAL A 380 3.44 -7.35 -22.97
N LEU A 381 2.22 -6.89 -22.79
CA LEU A 381 1.91 -5.74 -21.97
C LEU A 381 1.93 -6.13 -20.49
N ASP A 382 2.76 -5.41 -19.73
CA ASP A 382 2.92 -5.47 -18.28
C ASP A 382 2.16 -4.35 -17.57
N ILE A 383 2.18 -4.38 -16.24
CA ILE A 383 1.75 -3.24 -15.41
C ILE A 383 2.96 -2.64 -14.68
N VAL A 384 3.13 -1.33 -14.78
CA VAL A 384 4.01 -0.54 -13.90
C VAL A 384 3.15 0.42 -13.10
N ALA A 385 3.19 0.34 -11.78
CA ALA A 385 2.32 1.13 -10.91
C ALA A 385 3.05 1.85 -9.78
N GLY A 386 2.78 3.15 -9.64
CA GLY A 386 3.10 3.89 -8.42
C GLY A 386 2.06 3.67 -7.32
N ASN A 387 2.35 4.02 -6.07
CA ASN A 387 1.40 3.91 -4.96
C ASN A 387 1.56 5.00 -3.87
N ALA A 388 0.69 4.99 -2.86
CA ALA A 388 0.72 5.91 -1.73
C ALA A 388 1.99 5.79 -0.87
N GLU A 389 2.46 4.57 -0.62
CA GLU A 389 3.69 4.31 0.15
C GLU A 389 4.91 5.02 -0.47
N GLY A 390 4.84 5.30 -1.78
CA GLY A 390 5.86 6.02 -2.53
C GLY A 390 6.73 5.11 -3.38
N ARG A 391 6.28 3.88 -3.63
CA ARG A 391 7.02 2.88 -4.42
C ARG A 391 6.49 2.81 -5.84
N VAL A 392 7.37 2.40 -6.74
CA VAL A 392 6.99 1.96 -8.09
C VAL A 392 7.18 0.46 -8.19
N LEU A 393 6.14 -0.24 -8.61
CA LEU A 393 6.09 -1.70 -8.72
C LEU A 393 5.95 -2.13 -10.17
N PHE A 394 6.61 -3.22 -10.52
CA PHE A 394 6.49 -3.90 -11.80
C PHE A 394 5.77 -5.24 -11.62
N PHE A 395 4.72 -5.44 -12.39
CA PHE A 395 3.92 -6.67 -12.45
C PHE A 395 4.08 -7.26 -13.85
N GLU A 396 4.96 -8.26 -13.93
CA GLU A 396 5.23 -8.95 -15.19
C GLU A 396 4.03 -9.80 -15.61
N ASN A 397 3.67 -9.70 -16.88
CA ASN A 397 2.68 -10.57 -17.49
C ASN A 397 3.36 -11.80 -18.09
N LYS A 398 3.28 -12.95 -17.42
CA LYS A 398 3.80 -14.22 -17.95
C LYS A 398 2.86 -14.91 -18.95
N GLY A 399 1.68 -14.35 -19.18
CA GLY A 399 0.69 -14.85 -20.14
C GLY A 399 0.88 -14.19 -21.51
N ASP A 400 -0.23 -13.76 -22.09
CA ASP A 400 -0.24 -13.00 -23.35
C ASP A 400 -1.15 -11.75 -23.24
N ASN A 401 -1.26 -10.99 -24.32
CA ASN A 401 -2.06 -9.76 -24.36
C ASN A 401 -3.58 -10.00 -24.35
N VAL A 402 -4.06 -11.22 -24.57
CA VAL A 402 -5.49 -11.59 -24.54
C VAL A 402 -5.84 -12.24 -23.19
N ASN A 403 -4.97 -13.11 -22.69
CA ASN A 403 -5.10 -13.90 -21.46
C ASN A 403 -3.88 -13.65 -20.56
N PRO A 404 -3.80 -12.49 -19.90
CA PRO A 404 -2.67 -12.17 -19.05
C PRO A 404 -2.61 -13.05 -17.79
N ALA A 405 -1.39 -13.28 -17.32
CA ALA A 405 -1.07 -13.94 -16.07
C ALA A 405 -0.05 -13.10 -15.30
N PHE A 406 -0.55 -12.09 -14.59
CA PHE A 406 0.31 -11.15 -13.86
C PHE A 406 0.89 -11.75 -12.59
N TRP A 407 2.20 -11.61 -12.42
CA TRP A 407 2.90 -11.97 -11.19
C TRP A 407 2.78 -10.88 -10.13
N PRO A 408 2.94 -11.20 -8.83
CA PRO A 408 2.96 -10.20 -7.77
C PRO A 408 4.02 -9.12 -8.01
N GLY A 409 3.66 -7.88 -7.67
CA GLY A 409 4.48 -6.71 -7.99
C GLY A 409 5.82 -6.67 -7.24
N VAL A 410 6.90 -6.45 -7.98
CA VAL A 410 8.25 -6.26 -7.43
C VAL A 410 8.67 -4.79 -7.50
N PRO A 411 9.36 -4.23 -6.48
CA PRO A 411 9.85 -2.85 -6.54
C PRO A 411 10.82 -2.64 -7.70
N LEU A 412 10.57 -1.62 -8.52
CA LEU A 412 11.54 -1.14 -9.51
C LEU A 412 12.70 -0.45 -8.79
N LYS A 413 13.88 -0.54 -9.41
CA LYS A 413 15.12 0.05 -8.91
C LYS A 413 15.66 1.11 -9.86
N ALA A 414 16.21 2.16 -9.27
CA ALA A 414 16.95 3.22 -9.94
C ALA A 414 18.27 3.47 -9.23
N GLY A 415 19.38 3.55 -9.96
CA GLY A 415 20.71 3.72 -9.35
C GLY A 415 21.07 2.63 -8.34
N GLY A 416 20.56 1.41 -8.52
CA GLY A 416 20.79 0.27 -7.62
C GLY A 416 19.92 0.24 -6.35
N ARG A 417 18.98 1.18 -6.17
CA ARG A 417 18.08 1.23 -5.00
C ARG A 417 16.62 1.18 -5.44
N GLU A 418 15.74 0.62 -4.61
CA GLU A 418 14.31 0.67 -4.86
C GLU A 418 13.83 2.11 -4.98
N ILE A 419 12.95 2.39 -5.95
CA ILE A 419 12.26 3.67 -6.03
C ILE A 419 11.28 3.75 -4.86
N HIS A 420 11.58 4.60 -3.89
CA HIS A 420 10.77 4.80 -2.67
C HIS A 420 10.87 6.26 -2.22
N ILE A 421 9.89 7.06 -2.62
CA ILE A 421 9.78 8.48 -2.28
C ILE A 421 9.03 8.62 -0.96
N GLN A 422 9.51 9.46 -0.05
CA GLN A 422 8.79 9.80 1.19
C GLN A 422 8.87 11.30 1.40
N ALA A 423 7.75 11.94 1.76
CA ALA A 423 7.68 13.38 1.95
C ALA A 423 8.66 13.91 3.01
N GLY A 424 9.03 13.11 3.99
CA GLY A 424 9.70 13.62 5.18
C GLY A 424 8.82 14.63 5.93
N TYR A 425 9.40 15.40 6.85
CA TYR A 425 8.61 16.22 7.77
C TYR A 425 7.94 17.43 7.11
N SER A 426 8.51 17.93 6.01
CA SER A 426 8.09 19.18 5.34
C SER A 426 7.62 19.00 3.89
N GLY A 427 7.71 17.79 3.32
CA GLY A 427 7.39 17.59 1.90
C GLY A 427 5.91 17.47 1.58
N SER A 428 5.06 17.08 2.54
CA SER A 428 3.61 17.00 2.33
C SER A 428 2.92 18.28 2.77
N ILE A 429 2.07 18.84 1.90
CA ILE A 429 1.18 19.94 2.27
C ILE A 429 0.21 19.57 3.41
N GLN A 430 0.01 18.28 3.72
CA GLN A 430 -0.81 17.82 4.84
C GLN A 430 -0.03 17.60 6.14
N GLY A 431 1.26 17.95 6.18
CA GLY A 431 2.04 17.94 7.40
C GLY A 431 2.75 16.62 7.73
N PRO A 432 3.42 16.57 8.88
CA PRO A 432 4.34 15.50 9.27
C PRO A 432 3.70 14.13 9.51
N LYS A 433 2.37 14.01 9.69
CA LYS A 433 1.71 12.69 9.68
C LYS A 433 1.91 11.97 8.36
N GLU A 434 2.09 12.70 7.26
CA GLU A 434 2.34 12.12 5.95
C GLU A 434 3.82 11.89 5.63
N ALA A 435 4.73 12.04 6.60
CA ALA A 435 6.17 12.01 6.34
C ALA A 435 6.72 10.72 5.72
N ARG A 436 5.94 9.63 5.77
CA ARG A 436 6.32 8.32 5.20
C ARG A 436 5.45 7.90 4.00
N TRP A 437 4.58 8.78 3.50
CA TRP A 437 3.93 8.61 2.20
C TRP A 437 4.74 9.29 1.10
N GLY A 438 4.62 8.76 -0.12
CA GLY A 438 5.23 9.32 -1.33
C GLY A 438 4.26 9.62 -2.45
N TYR A 439 3.10 8.95 -2.50
CA TYR A 439 2.09 9.11 -3.56
C TYR A 439 2.69 9.21 -4.98
N THR A 440 3.59 8.29 -5.30
CA THR A 440 4.25 8.25 -6.62
C THR A 440 3.22 8.09 -7.72
N ALA A 441 3.32 8.94 -8.72
CA ALA A 441 2.43 9.00 -9.88
C ALA A 441 3.27 8.97 -11.17
N PRO A 442 3.85 7.80 -11.52
CA PRO A 442 4.70 7.65 -12.69
C PRO A 442 3.90 7.69 -13.99
N THR A 443 4.53 8.20 -15.03
CA THR A 443 4.18 7.97 -16.42
C THR A 443 5.35 7.27 -17.10
N VAL A 444 5.08 6.10 -17.66
CA VAL A 444 6.09 5.27 -18.34
C VAL A 444 6.03 5.55 -19.84
N VAL A 445 7.11 6.06 -20.41
CA VAL A 445 7.15 6.54 -21.80
C VAL A 445 8.60 6.60 -22.29
N ASP A 446 8.83 6.46 -23.59
CA ASP A 446 10.12 6.77 -24.21
C ASP A 446 10.37 8.29 -24.22
N TRP A 447 10.78 8.83 -23.07
CA TRP A 447 10.94 10.26 -22.83
C TRP A 447 12.09 10.84 -23.65
N THR A 448 13.19 10.11 -23.75
CA THR A 448 14.37 10.57 -24.50
C THR A 448 14.25 10.40 -26.02
N GLY A 449 13.36 9.52 -26.49
CA GLY A 449 13.22 9.20 -27.91
C GLY A 449 14.26 8.22 -28.43
N ASP A 450 14.91 7.47 -27.54
CA ASP A 450 15.91 6.46 -27.90
C ASP A 450 15.30 5.06 -28.04
N GLY A 451 13.98 4.93 -27.88
CA GLY A 451 13.25 3.67 -27.96
C GLY A 451 13.25 2.87 -26.65
N LEU A 452 13.80 3.41 -25.56
CA LEU A 452 13.75 2.81 -24.24
C LEU A 452 12.69 3.48 -23.37
N LEU A 453 11.90 2.69 -22.64
CA LEU A 453 10.93 3.25 -21.70
C LEU A 453 11.63 3.85 -20.48
N ASP A 454 11.32 5.10 -20.20
CA ASP A 454 11.73 5.91 -19.05
C ASP A 454 10.55 6.11 -18.07
N ILE A 455 10.83 6.71 -16.91
CA ILE A 455 9.78 7.13 -15.97
C ILE A 455 9.87 8.64 -15.74
N VAL A 456 8.79 9.36 -16.03
CA VAL A 456 8.56 10.72 -15.53
C VAL A 456 7.62 10.64 -14.34
N MET A 457 8.04 11.17 -13.20
CA MET A 457 7.38 10.98 -11.91
C MET A 457 6.81 12.29 -11.40
N GLY A 458 5.50 12.33 -11.11
CA GLY A 458 4.93 13.25 -10.12
C GLY A 458 4.80 12.57 -8.75
N ASP A 459 4.83 13.32 -7.65
CA ASP A 459 4.76 12.73 -6.31
C ASP A 459 4.10 13.66 -5.26
N ILE A 460 4.16 13.26 -3.98
CA ILE A 460 3.61 13.99 -2.82
C ILE A 460 4.12 15.43 -2.68
N THR A 461 5.29 15.76 -3.20
CA THR A 461 5.95 17.07 -3.05
C THR A 461 5.51 18.09 -4.10
N GLY A 462 4.95 17.61 -5.21
CA GLY A 462 4.62 18.39 -6.41
C GLY A 462 5.79 18.61 -7.38
N TYR A 463 7.00 18.16 -7.02
CA TYR A 463 8.13 18.15 -7.95
C TYR A 463 7.96 17.04 -9.00
N HIS A 464 8.61 17.25 -10.15
CA HIS A 464 8.69 16.24 -11.19
C HIS A 464 10.14 15.80 -11.39
N THR A 465 10.34 14.49 -11.50
CA THR A 465 11.67 13.89 -11.73
C THR A 465 11.63 12.91 -12.90
N VAL A 466 12.76 12.72 -13.57
CA VAL A 466 12.93 11.74 -14.64
C VAL A 466 13.92 10.67 -14.20
N TYR A 467 13.56 9.42 -14.42
CA TYR A 467 14.41 8.25 -14.28
C TYR A 467 14.67 7.71 -15.69
N ILE A 468 15.86 7.98 -16.21
CA ILE A 468 16.20 7.58 -17.58
C ILE A 468 16.76 6.16 -17.59
N ASN A 469 16.22 5.32 -18.46
CA ASN A 469 16.69 3.98 -18.75
C ASN A 469 18.00 4.05 -19.57
N ARG A 470 19.03 3.35 -19.08
CA ARG A 470 20.36 3.24 -19.70
C ARG A 470 20.71 1.78 -20.01
N GLY A 471 19.75 0.88 -19.85
CA GLY A 471 19.89 -0.55 -20.13
C GLY A 471 19.54 -0.86 -21.58
N THR A 472 18.76 -1.92 -21.77
CA THR A 472 18.20 -2.33 -23.06
C THR A 472 16.68 -2.43 -22.93
N PRO A 473 15.93 -2.61 -24.04
CA PRO A 473 14.48 -2.84 -23.97
C PRO A 473 14.13 -4.04 -23.08
N THR A 474 14.93 -5.12 -23.14
CA THR A 474 14.68 -6.36 -22.39
C THR A 474 15.35 -6.45 -21.03
N ALA A 475 16.19 -5.47 -20.68
CA ALA A 475 16.79 -5.35 -19.37
C ALA A 475 16.90 -3.87 -18.99
N PRO A 476 15.79 -3.23 -18.60
CA PRO A 476 15.78 -1.84 -18.19
C PRO A 476 16.71 -1.58 -16.99
N VAL A 477 17.51 -0.52 -17.07
CA VAL A 477 18.39 -0.05 -15.98
C VAL A 477 18.17 1.44 -15.79
N LEU A 478 17.36 1.80 -14.80
CA LEU A 478 17.05 3.20 -14.51
C LEU A 478 18.21 3.91 -13.78
N SER A 479 18.55 5.09 -14.27
CA SER A 479 19.44 6.04 -13.60
C SER A 479 18.79 6.61 -12.34
N PRO A 480 19.57 7.12 -11.37
CA PRO A 480 19.02 7.93 -10.27
C PRO A 480 18.13 9.07 -10.79
N PRO A 481 17.12 9.52 -10.01
CA PRO A 481 16.22 10.58 -10.43
C PRO A 481 16.97 11.89 -10.67
N GLN A 482 16.55 12.62 -11.70
CA GLN A 482 16.95 14.00 -11.93
C GLN A 482 15.72 14.92 -11.97
N PRO A 483 15.79 16.14 -11.42
CA PRO A 483 14.70 17.11 -11.51
C PRO A 483 14.41 17.50 -12.96
N VAL A 484 13.15 17.83 -13.22
CA VAL A 484 12.73 18.59 -14.39
C VAL A 484 12.74 20.07 -14.03
N TYR A 485 13.10 20.93 -14.98
CA TYR A 485 13.23 22.37 -14.81
C TYR A 485 12.29 23.13 -15.74
N LEU A 486 11.79 24.27 -15.26
CA LEU A 486 11.07 25.28 -16.04
C LEU A 486 11.70 26.65 -15.73
N ASP A 487 12.16 27.37 -16.75
CA ASP A 487 12.86 28.66 -16.60
C ASP A 487 14.05 28.63 -15.61
N GLY A 488 14.72 27.49 -15.52
CA GLY A 488 15.87 27.27 -14.62
C GLY A 488 15.52 26.99 -13.16
N LEU A 489 14.23 26.88 -12.81
CA LEU A 489 13.75 26.47 -11.49
C LEU A 489 13.25 25.02 -11.53
N ASP A 490 13.31 24.32 -10.38
CA ASP A 490 12.68 23.00 -10.25
C ASP A 490 11.20 23.09 -10.64
N PHE A 491 10.79 22.29 -11.62
CA PHE A 491 9.42 22.27 -12.11
C PHE A 491 8.50 21.69 -11.03
N ARG A 492 7.62 22.55 -10.53
CA ARG A 492 6.69 22.22 -9.46
C ARG A 492 5.26 22.52 -9.88
N ALA A 493 4.46 21.46 -9.92
CA ALA A 493 3.04 21.48 -10.27
C ALA A 493 2.20 21.02 -9.07
N ALA A 494 0.90 20.82 -9.25
CA ALA A 494 0.05 20.31 -8.17
C ALA A 494 0.51 18.89 -7.74
N TRP A 495 0.55 18.67 -6.42
CA TRP A 495 0.98 17.41 -5.82
C TRP A 495 0.10 16.21 -6.22
N ARG A 496 0.71 15.01 -6.24
CA ARG A 496 0.05 13.72 -6.50
C ARG A 496 -0.62 13.64 -7.88
N VAL A 497 -0.08 14.28 -8.91
CA VAL A 497 -0.61 14.21 -10.27
C VAL A 497 0.23 13.27 -11.12
N GLN A 498 -0.42 12.34 -11.84
CA GLN A 498 0.25 11.61 -12.93
C GLN A 498 0.18 12.52 -14.16
N PRO A 499 1.33 12.94 -14.72
CA PRO A 499 1.32 13.76 -15.92
C PRO A 499 0.95 12.94 -17.17
N ALA A 500 0.10 13.46 -18.05
CA ALA A 500 -0.11 12.86 -19.35
C ALA A 500 1.05 13.23 -20.28
N ILE A 501 1.75 12.26 -20.85
CA ILE A 501 2.93 12.49 -21.68
C ILE A 501 2.80 11.73 -22.99
N ALA A 502 3.06 12.40 -24.10
CA ALA A 502 3.06 11.80 -25.43
C ALA A 502 4.00 12.56 -26.38
N ARG A 503 4.45 11.88 -27.43
CA ARG A 503 5.13 12.56 -28.55
C ARG A 503 4.07 13.19 -29.46
N ILE A 504 4.06 14.52 -29.56
CA ILE A 504 3.16 15.30 -30.41
C ILE A 504 4.01 16.12 -31.38
N ASP A 505 3.77 15.96 -32.68
CA ASP A 505 4.48 16.69 -33.74
C ASP A 505 6.02 16.62 -33.60
N GLY A 506 6.52 15.43 -33.26
CA GLY A 506 7.95 15.15 -33.08
C GLY A 506 8.53 15.54 -31.71
N ARG A 507 7.80 16.26 -30.86
CA ARG A 507 8.27 16.75 -29.56
C ARG A 507 7.54 16.04 -28.40
N MET A 508 8.20 15.88 -27.26
CA MET A 508 7.51 15.41 -26.05
C MET A 508 6.66 16.53 -25.47
N ALA A 509 5.37 16.24 -25.31
CA ALA A 509 4.40 17.07 -24.62
C ALA A 509 4.13 16.48 -23.24
N LEU A 510 4.08 17.34 -22.21
CA LEU A 510 3.70 16.99 -20.85
C LEU A 510 2.50 17.84 -20.45
N VAL A 511 1.42 17.19 -20.02
CA VAL A 511 0.24 17.82 -19.43
C VAL A 511 0.12 17.45 -17.97
N THR A 512 0.02 18.45 -17.10
CA THR A 512 -0.23 18.28 -15.66
C THR A 512 -1.10 19.42 -15.15
N LEU A 513 -1.38 19.45 -13.84
CA LEU A 513 -2.03 20.59 -13.20
C LEU A 513 -0.96 21.60 -12.74
N ASP A 514 -1.06 22.84 -13.21
CA ASP A 514 -0.20 23.94 -12.77
C ASP A 514 -0.47 24.35 -11.30
N GLN A 515 0.20 25.41 -10.82
CA GLN A 515 0.05 25.89 -9.45
C GLN A 515 -1.31 26.55 -9.20
N GLU A 516 -1.98 27.03 -10.25
CA GLU A 516 -3.37 27.48 -10.21
C GLU A 516 -4.37 26.30 -10.28
N ASN A 517 -3.87 25.06 -10.32
CA ASN A 517 -4.65 23.83 -10.34
C ASN A 517 -5.52 23.71 -11.62
N GLU A 518 -5.00 24.21 -12.75
CA GLU A 518 -5.57 24.11 -14.09
C GLU A 518 -4.70 23.23 -15.00
N LEU A 519 -5.31 22.52 -15.96
CA LEU A 519 -4.55 21.69 -16.89
C LEU A 519 -3.71 22.56 -17.82
N HIS A 520 -2.42 22.23 -17.89
CA HIS A 520 -1.40 23.05 -18.52
C HIS A 520 -0.47 22.16 -19.36
N LEU A 521 -0.18 22.60 -20.59
CA LEU A 521 0.73 21.94 -21.52
C LEU A 521 2.13 22.53 -21.42
N TYR A 522 3.13 21.66 -21.37
CA TYR A 522 4.54 21.99 -21.44
C TYR A 522 5.21 21.18 -22.54
N TRP A 523 6.21 21.76 -23.18
CA TRP A 523 7.00 21.08 -24.21
C TRP A 523 8.40 20.80 -23.69
N ALA A 524 8.89 19.59 -23.92
CA ALA A 524 10.29 19.29 -23.66
C ALA A 524 11.19 20.09 -24.62
N ILE A 525 12.20 20.74 -24.05
CA ILE A 525 13.33 21.35 -24.77
C ILE A 525 14.45 20.31 -24.91
N ASP A 526 14.72 19.60 -23.81
CA ASP A 526 15.63 18.46 -23.72
C ASP A 526 15.11 17.47 -22.66
N HIS A 527 15.95 16.55 -22.18
CA HIS A 527 15.52 15.53 -21.22
C HIS A 527 15.15 16.07 -19.83
N TYR A 528 15.50 17.30 -19.49
CA TYR A 528 15.35 17.87 -18.16
C TYR A 528 14.73 19.27 -18.15
N ASN A 529 14.60 19.94 -19.29
CA ASN A 529 14.07 21.30 -19.38
C ASN A 529 12.76 21.33 -20.16
N LEU A 530 11.78 22.06 -19.63
CA LEU A 530 10.50 22.33 -20.25
C LEU A 530 10.40 23.80 -20.67
N GLU A 531 9.60 24.06 -21.70
CA GLU A 531 9.02 25.38 -22.00
C GLU A 531 7.50 25.36 -21.81
N ASP A 532 6.94 26.50 -21.44
CA ASP A 532 5.50 26.72 -21.30
C ASP A 532 4.80 26.64 -22.67
N GLY A 533 3.83 25.73 -22.79
CA GLY A 533 2.95 25.55 -23.96
C GLY A 533 1.54 26.11 -23.77
N GLY A 534 1.20 26.62 -22.59
CA GLY A 534 -0.05 27.29 -22.25
C GLY A 534 -1.12 26.39 -21.66
N LYS A 535 -2.16 27.02 -21.12
CA LYS A 535 -3.32 26.35 -20.52
C LYS A 535 -4.17 25.65 -21.57
N LEU A 536 -4.55 24.40 -21.28
CA LEU A 536 -5.52 23.67 -22.07
C LEU A 536 -6.90 24.32 -21.99
N ARG A 537 -7.65 24.20 -23.08
CA ARG A 537 -8.91 24.92 -23.26
C ARG A 537 -10.07 23.99 -23.57
N MET A 538 -11.24 24.38 -23.05
CA MET A 538 -12.52 23.83 -23.46
C MET A 538 -12.95 24.41 -24.82
N GLU A 539 -13.96 23.81 -25.47
CA GLU A 539 -14.59 24.31 -26.70
C GLU A 539 -15.07 25.78 -26.60
N ASP A 540 -15.46 26.23 -25.40
CA ASP A 540 -15.90 27.61 -25.14
C ASP A 540 -14.73 28.59 -24.83
N GLY A 541 -13.49 28.13 -24.88
CA GLY A 541 -12.27 28.89 -24.59
C GLY A 541 -11.91 29.02 -23.10
N SER A 542 -12.71 28.48 -22.19
CA SER A 542 -12.39 28.44 -20.76
C SER A 542 -11.22 27.51 -20.46
N THR A 543 -10.52 27.76 -19.36
CA THR A 543 -9.48 26.86 -18.82
C THR A 543 -10.10 25.64 -18.16
N ILE A 544 -9.30 24.59 -17.98
CA ILE A 544 -9.76 23.32 -17.39
C ILE A 544 -9.25 23.21 -15.94
N LEU A 545 -10.11 23.51 -14.97
CA LEU A 545 -9.81 23.35 -13.55
C LEU A 545 -9.80 21.88 -13.14
N GLY A 546 -8.83 21.46 -12.32
CA GLY A 546 -8.78 20.09 -11.78
C GLY A 546 -9.77 19.86 -10.62
N THR A 547 -9.84 20.79 -9.68
CA THR A 547 -10.74 20.70 -8.52
C THR A 547 -11.09 22.08 -7.95
N SER A 548 -12.26 22.17 -7.31
CA SER A 548 -12.73 23.36 -6.59
C SER A 548 -12.09 23.56 -5.21
N ARG A 549 -11.31 22.59 -4.70
CA ARG A 549 -10.64 22.71 -3.40
C ARG A 549 -9.24 23.30 -3.55
N TYR A 550 -8.75 23.88 -2.46
CA TYR A 550 -7.41 24.48 -2.38
C TYR A 550 -6.47 23.62 -1.53
N SER A 551 -5.18 23.94 -1.55
CA SER A 551 -4.15 23.38 -0.68
C SER A 551 -4.16 21.85 -0.64
N GLY A 552 -4.40 21.22 0.51
CA GLY A 552 -4.51 19.76 0.65
C GLY A 552 -5.68 19.14 -0.11
N GLY A 553 -6.44 19.90 -0.89
CA GLY A 553 -7.48 19.45 -1.80
C GLY A 553 -7.08 19.44 -3.28
N THR A 554 -6.04 20.18 -3.70
CA THR A 554 -5.59 20.31 -5.10
C THR A 554 -4.92 19.05 -5.62
N GLY A 555 -4.59 19.04 -6.92
CA GLY A 555 -3.84 17.96 -7.55
C GLY A 555 -4.63 16.67 -7.66
N ARG A 556 -3.98 15.54 -7.36
CA ARG A 556 -4.58 14.19 -7.25
C ARG A 556 -5.17 13.58 -8.52
N LEU A 557 -5.15 14.28 -9.65
CA LEU A 557 -5.57 13.72 -10.93
C LEU A 557 -4.59 12.66 -11.43
N LYS A 558 -5.09 11.72 -12.22
CA LYS A 558 -4.29 10.73 -12.93
C LYS A 558 -4.57 10.86 -14.42
N LEU A 559 -3.65 11.46 -15.15
CA LEU A 559 -3.84 11.88 -16.53
C LEU A 559 -3.11 10.91 -17.45
N SER A 560 -3.80 10.47 -18.51
CA SER A 560 -3.20 9.72 -19.61
C SER A 560 -3.67 10.30 -20.93
N PHE A 561 -2.74 10.47 -21.87
CA PHE A 561 -3.10 10.61 -23.27
C PHE A 561 -3.45 9.23 -23.83
N PHE A 562 -4.54 9.14 -24.58
CA PHE A 562 -4.93 7.92 -25.29
C PHE A 562 -5.93 8.28 -26.39
N ASP A 563 -5.82 7.65 -27.57
CA ASP A 563 -6.81 7.75 -28.64
C ASP A 563 -7.98 6.79 -28.33
N TRP A 564 -8.96 7.26 -27.56
CA TRP A 564 -9.98 6.40 -26.94
C TRP A 564 -11.16 6.11 -27.86
N ASP A 565 -11.43 7.00 -28.82
CA ASP A 565 -12.45 6.82 -29.84
C ASP A 565 -11.87 6.37 -31.20
N GLU A 566 -10.56 6.15 -31.28
CA GLU A 566 -9.81 5.62 -32.42
C GLU A 566 -9.91 6.54 -33.66
N ASP A 567 -9.95 7.86 -33.43
CA ASP A 567 -10.00 8.88 -34.48
C ASP A 567 -8.63 9.46 -34.88
N GLY A 568 -7.56 8.98 -34.22
CA GLY A 568 -6.17 9.41 -34.44
C GLY A 568 -5.77 10.66 -33.66
N ILE A 569 -6.68 11.22 -32.85
CA ILE A 569 -6.44 12.36 -31.97
C ILE A 569 -6.32 11.84 -30.53
N LEU A 570 -5.29 12.30 -29.82
CA LEU A 570 -5.07 11.96 -28.43
C LEU A 570 -6.08 12.70 -27.55
N ASP A 571 -6.89 11.92 -26.85
CA ASP A 571 -7.81 12.37 -25.81
C ASP A 571 -7.15 12.33 -24.44
N LEU A 572 -7.87 12.84 -23.43
CA LEU A 572 -7.50 12.68 -22.03
C LEU A 572 -8.40 11.68 -21.32
N ILE A 573 -7.78 10.64 -20.74
CA ILE A 573 -8.39 9.80 -19.71
C ILE A 573 -7.95 10.33 -18.35
N ILE A 574 -8.91 10.68 -17.50
CA ILE A 574 -8.64 11.33 -16.22
C ILE A 574 -9.24 10.56 -15.06
N GLY A 575 -8.38 10.01 -14.20
CA GLY A 575 -8.75 9.57 -12.87
C GLY A 575 -8.90 10.75 -11.93
N THR A 576 -10.04 10.84 -11.24
CA THR A 576 -10.38 11.96 -10.35
C THR A 576 -10.57 11.50 -8.90
N PRO A 577 -10.31 12.35 -7.89
CA PRO A 577 -10.89 12.17 -6.56
C PRO A 577 -12.40 12.52 -6.59
N ARG A 578 -13.16 12.14 -5.55
CA ARG A 578 -14.61 12.47 -5.49
C ARG A 578 -14.94 13.96 -5.52
N HIS A 579 -13.98 14.79 -5.11
CA HIS A 579 -14.06 16.25 -5.12
C HIS A 579 -13.39 16.88 -6.36
N GLY A 580 -13.05 16.08 -7.38
CA GLY A 580 -12.67 16.60 -8.69
C GLY A 580 -13.79 17.47 -9.24
N SER A 581 -13.43 18.55 -9.93
CA SER A 581 -14.39 19.55 -10.45
C SER A 581 -14.03 19.92 -11.87
N ILE A 582 -13.86 18.93 -12.74
CA ILE A 582 -13.42 19.15 -14.11
C ILE A 582 -14.64 19.46 -14.99
N PRO A 583 -14.69 20.58 -15.72
CA PRO A 583 -13.62 21.56 -15.92
C PRO A 583 -13.75 22.82 -15.05
N ASN A 584 -14.79 22.94 -14.21
CA ASN A 584 -15.03 24.13 -13.40
C ASN A 584 -15.73 23.83 -12.06
N ARG A 585 -15.74 24.83 -11.17
CA ARG A 585 -16.26 24.71 -9.80
C ARG A 585 -17.77 24.39 -9.71
N THR A 586 -18.55 24.78 -10.71
CA THR A 586 -20.02 24.75 -10.64
C THR A 586 -20.60 23.48 -11.25
N ALA A 587 -20.22 23.19 -12.50
CA ALA A 587 -20.72 22.04 -13.26
C ALA A 587 -19.75 20.85 -13.26
N GLY A 588 -18.51 21.03 -12.80
CA GLY A 588 -17.45 20.07 -12.99
C GLY A 588 -17.64 18.73 -12.26
N LEU A 589 -17.22 17.67 -12.93
CA LEU A 589 -17.36 16.29 -12.52
C LEU A 589 -16.14 15.79 -11.71
N PRO A 590 -16.35 14.80 -10.81
CA PRO A 590 -17.64 14.23 -10.38
C PRO A 590 -18.36 15.04 -9.30
N GLN A 591 -17.76 16.12 -8.78
CA GLN A 591 -18.30 16.84 -7.62
C GLN A 591 -19.73 17.33 -7.80
N SER A 592 -20.09 17.84 -8.98
CA SER A 592 -21.44 18.35 -9.28
C SER A 592 -22.53 17.28 -9.15
N LEU A 593 -22.17 15.99 -9.09
CA LEU A 593 -23.07 14.87 -8.85
C LEU A 593 -23.29 14.54 -7.36
N GLY A 594 -22.77 15.35 -6.45
CA GLY A 594 -22.95 15.19 -5.00
C GLY A 594 -21.90 14.30 -4.32
N LEU A 595 -20.64 14.33 -4.79
CA LEU A 595 -19.49 13.61 -4.19
C LEU A 595 -19.65 12.07 -4.09
N LYS A 596 -20.31 11.46 -5.08
CA LYS A 596 -20.62 10.01 -5.09
C LYS A 596 -19.38 9.10 -5.00
N GLY A 597 -18.23 9.54 -5.51
CA GLY A 597 -16.97 8.80 -5.44
C GLY A 597 -15.95 9.30 -6.45
N SER A 598 -14.71 8.81 -6.37
CA SER A 598 -13.72 8.95 -7.45
C SER A 598 -14.22 8.26 -8.71
N THR A 599 -13.89 8.80 -9.87
CA THR A 599 -14.36 8.28 -11.16
C THR A 599 -13.29 8.46 -12.25
N VAL A 600 -13.54 7.84 -13.39
CA VAL A 600 -12.77 8.01 -14.62
C VAL A 600 -13.57 8.89 -15.57
N LEU A 601 -12.95 9.97 -16.03
CA LEU A 601 -13.51 10.87 -17.02
C LEU A 601 -12.81 10.66 -18.37
N PHE A 602 -13.59 10.78 -19.43
CA PHE A 602 -13.14 10.91 -20.80
C PHE A 602 -13.31 12.36 -21.25
N LEU A 603 -12.23 13.00 -21.68
CA LEU A 603 -12.26 14.34 -22.26
C LEU A 603 -11.80 14.22 -23.71
N ARG A 604 -12.79 14.28 -24.61
CA ARG A 604 -12.56 14.21 -26.05
C ARG A 604 -11.82 15.45 -26.56
N ASN A 605 -10.75 15.26 -27.30
CA ASN A 605 -10.07 16.33 -28.01
C ASN A 605 -10.75 16.57 -29.36
N VAL A 606 -11.46 17.69 -29.47
CA VAL A 606 -12.16 18.11 -30.71
C VAL A 606 -11.32 19.06 -31.56
N GLY A 607 -10.10 19.37 -31.11
CA GLY A 607 -9.12 20.18 -31.83
C GLY A 607 -8.18 19.30 -32.66
N THR A 608 -6.89 19.43 -32.40
CA THR A 608 -5.84 18.58 -32.98
C THR A 608 -4.86 18.17 -31.90
N ASN A 609 -3.96 17.20 -32.18
CA ASN A 609 -2.89 16.87 -31.23
C ASN A 609 -2.00 18.09 -30.92
N LYS A 610 -1.72 18.94 -31.91
CA LYS A 610 -0.85 20.12 -31.76
C LYS A 610 -1.52 21.30 -31.04
N ALA A 611 -2.83 21.45 -31.23
CA ALA A 611 -3.64 22.49 -30.62
C ALA A 611 -4.90 21.84 -30.04
N PRO A 612 -4.77 21.16 -28.89
CA PRO A 612 -5.87 20.41 -28.31
C PRO A 612 -6.94 21.34 -27.74
N VAL A 613 -8.19 21.00 -28.00
CA VAL A 613 -9.38 21.68 -27.46
C VAL A 613 -10.32 20.60 -26.99
N TYR A 614 -10.83 20.71 -25.77
CA TYR A 614 -11.59 19.62 -25.15
C TYR A 614 -13.07 19.92 -25.06
N ARG A 615 -13.89 18.89 -25.32
CA ARG A 615 -15.31 18.90 -25.01
C ARG A 615 -15.55 18.71 -23.51
N PHE A 616 -16.73 19.13 -23.04
CA PHE A 616 -17.17 18.89 -21.67
C PHE A 616 -16.92 17.42 -21.24
N PRO A 617 -16.31 17.18 -20.06
CA PRO A 617 -15.95 15.84 -19.61
C PRO A 617 -17.14 14.89 -19.56
N GLN A 618 -16.94 13.67 -20.03
CA GLN A 618 -17.90 12.58 -19.92
C GLN A 618 -17.43 11.60 -18.84
N MET A 619 -18.35 11.17 -17.98
CA MET A 619 -18.04 10.13 -16.99
C MET A 619 -18.11 8.76 -17.66
N MET A 620 -17.07 7.95 -17.50
CA MET A 620 -17.11 6.58 -18.01
C MET A 620 -18.13 5.75 -17.20
N SER A 621 -18.86 4.90 -17.92
CA SER A 621 -19.86 4.00 -17.36
C SER A 621 -19.57 2.57 -17.75
N TRP A 622 -19.97 1.63 -16.90
CA TRP A 622 -19.91 0.20 -17.15
C TRP A 622 -21.33 -0.34 -17.28
N ARG A 623 -21.68 -0.85 -18.46
CA ARG A 623 -23.02 -1.36 -18.80
C ARG A 623 -24.13 -0.34 -18.54
N GLY A 624 -23.84 0.93 -18.84
CA GLY A 624 -24.76 2.06 -18.64
C GLY A 624 -24.73 2.68 -17.24
N GLU A 625 -24.06 2.06 -16.27
CA GLU A 625 -23.95 2.57 -14.90
C GLU A 625 -22.65 3.35 -14.69
N PRO A 626 -22.69 4.58 -14.14
CA PRO A 626 -21.49 5.32 -13.76
C PRO A 626 -20.47 4.53 -12.94
N ILE A 627 -19.19 4.64 -13.29
CA ILE A 627 -18.10 4.01 -12.53
C ILE A 627 -17.74 4.91 -11.33
N TYR A 628 -17.91 4.39 -10.11
CA TYR A 628 -17.43 5.03 -8.87
C TYR A 628 -16.48 4.10 -8.12
N LEU A 629 -15.31 4.60 -7.73
CA LEU A 629 -14.17 3.81 -7.28
C LEU A 629 -13.50 4.41 -6.04
N GLY A 630 -14.17 4.38 -4.90
CA GLY A 630 -13.67 4.97 -3.65
C GLY A 630 -13.90 6.48 -3.55
N GLY A 631 -13.08 7.19 -2.75
CA GLY A 631 -13.21 8.63 -2.54
C GLY A 631 -11.98 9.49 -2.82
N HIS A 632 -10.78 8.92 -2.72
CA HIS A 632 -9.53 9.69 -2.60
C HIS A 632 -8.78 9.91 -3.92
N ALA A 633 -8.76 8.91 -4.80
CA ALA A 633 -8.25 8.98 -6.17
C ALA A 633 -8.39 7.60 -6.83
N THR A 634 -8.33 7.59 -8.15
CA THR A 634 -8.31 6.38 -8.98
C THR A 634 -7.29 6.55 -10.10
N GLY A 635 -6.59 5.48 -10.47
CA GLY A 635 -5.51 5.48 -11.46
C GLY A 635 -5.86 4.66 -12.71
N PRO A 636 -6.58 5.25 -13.68
CA PRO A 636 -6.94 4.58 -14.92
C PRO A 636 -5.75 4.51 -15.89
N ALA A 637 -5.69 3.41 -16.65
CA ALA A 637 -4.86 3.24 -17.82
C ALA A 637 -5.72 2.61 -18.93
N ALA A 638 -5.87 3.35 -20.03
CA ALA A 638 -6.43 2.78 -21.25
C ALA A 638 -5.38 1.85 -21.89
N THR A 639 -5.83 0.74 -22.46
CA THR A 639 -4.92 -0.32 -22.91
C THR A 639 -5.56 -1.23 -23.95
N TYR A 640 -4.73 -1.85 -24.79
CA TYR A 640 -5.14 -2.93 -25.68
C TYR A 640 -5.02 -4.33 -25.04
N LEU A 641 -4.60 -4.42 -23.77
CA LEU A 641 -4.64 -5.66 -23.02
C LEU A 641 -6.09 -6.17 -22.92
N GLY A 642 -6.31 -7.46 -23.17
CA GLY A 642 -7.61 -8.14 -23.11
C GLY A 642 -8.36 -8.25 -24.44
N GLY A 643 -7.79 -7.76 -25.56
CA GLY A 643 -8.31 -7.98 -26.91
C GLY A 643 -8.90 -6.74 -27.61
N SER A 644 -10.07 -6.90 -28.24
CA SER A 644 -10.59 -6.13 -29.39
C SER A 644 -11.03 -4.68 -29.12
N GLY A 645 -10.10 -3.81 -28.69
CA GLY A 645 -10.30 -2.37 -28.62
C GLY A 645 -9.71 -1.78 -27.34
N PRO A 646 -9.72 -0.44 -27.19
CA PRO A 646 -9.18 0.18 -25.99
C PRO A 646 -10.03 -0.20 -24.78
N ASN A 647 -9.48 -1.09 -23.97
CA ASN A 647 -9.99 -1.51 -22.68
C ASN A 647 -9.46 -0.55 -21.60
N LEU A 648 -9.93 -0.74 -20.37
CA LEU A 648 -9.55 0.09 -19.25
C LEU A 648 -9.13 -0.78 -18.07
N ILE A 649 -7.93 -0.55 -17.56
CA ILE A 649 -7.52 -1.02 -16.22
C ILE A 649 -7.59 0.17 -15.29
N VAL A 650 -8.18 -0.01 -14.11
CA VAL A 650 -8.28 1.04 -13.11
C VAL A 650 -7.74 0.55 -11.79
N GLY A 651 -6.71 1.24 -11.32
CA GLY A 651 -6.21 1.11 -9.96
C GLY A 651 -7.15 1.82 -8.97
N GLU A 652 -7.80 1.06 -8.09
CA GLU A 652 -8.71 1.59 -7.07
C GLU A 652 -7.96 1.96 -5.78
N GLU A 653 -8.46 2.94 -5.01
CA GLU A 653 -7.81 3.45 -3.80
C GLU A 653 -7.39 2.38 -2.78
N ASN A 654 -8.07 1.24 -2.76
CA ASN A 654 -7.78 0.13 -1.88
C ASN A 654 -6.50 -0.65 -2.25
N GLY A 655 -5.96 -0.44 -3.46
CA GLY A 655 -4.74 -1.04 -3.99
C GLY A 655 -4.93 -2.14 -5.03
N LEU A 656 -6.18 -2.46 -5.39
CA LEU A 656 -6.53 -3.49 -6.37
C LEU A 656 -6.71 -2.89 -7.78
N PHE A 657 -6.61 -3.76 -8.79
CA PHE A 657 -6.83 -3.41 -10.19
C PHE A 657 -8.15 -3.98 -10.71
N LEU A 658 -9.01 -3.13 -11.25
CA LEU A 658 -10.23 -3.51 -11.97
C LEU A 658 -9.97 -3.49 -13.47
N PHE A 659 -10.55 -4.45 -14.19
CA PHE A 659 -10.54 -4.47 -15.64
C PHE A 659 -11.94 -4.19 -16.21
N TYR A 660 -12.03 -3.41 -17.28
CA TYR A 660 -13.24 -3.15 -18.03
C TYR A 660 -12.99 -3.37 -19.52
N ARG A 661 -13.83 -4.19 -20.15
CA ARG A 661 -13.78 -4.41 -21.61
C ARG A 661 -14.43 -3.25 -22.35
N ARG A 662 -13.89 -2.88 -23.50
CA ARG A 662 -14.43 -1.84 -24.39
C ARG A 662 -15.92 -2.04 -24.68
N GLU A 663 -16.34 -3.27 -24.96
CA GLU A 663 -17.75 -3.61 -25.28
C GLU A 663 -18.74 -3.32 -24.13
N ASP A 664 -18.26 -3.30 -22.89
CA ASP A 664 -19.06 -2.97 -21.71
C ASP A 664 -18.97 -1.49 -21.31
N LEU A 665 -18.13 -0.70 -22.00
CA LEU A 665 -17.99 0.74 -21.81
C LEU A 665 -18.73 1.45 -22.95
N PRO A 666 -19.92 2.02 -22.71
CA PRO A 666 -20.67 2.70 -23.75
C PRO A 666 -19.78 3.71 -24.49
N ALA A 667 -19.92 3.76 -25.82
CA ALA A 667 -19.20 4.72 -26.61
C ALA A 667 -19.49 6.14 -26.08
N PRO A 668 -18.48 7.02 -26.02
CA PRO A 668 -18.71 8.41 -25.66
C PRO A 668 -19.78 9.02 -26.58
N GLU A 669 -20.66 9.89 -26.05
CA GLU A 669 -21.64 10.58 -26.89
C GLU A 669 -20.87 11.42 -27.94
N LYS A 670 -21.20 11.19 -29.23
CA LYS A 670 -20.48 11.74 -30.39
C LYS A 670 -20.49 13.26 -30.46
#